data_AF-A0A0M0J6H2-F1
#
_entry.id   AF-A0A0M0J6H2-F1
#
_cell.length_a   1.000
_cell.length_b   1.000
_cell.length_c   1.000
_cell.angle_alpha   90.00
_cell.angle_beta   90.00
_cell.angle_gamma   90.00
#
_symmetry.space_group_name_H-M   'P 1'
#
loop_
_entity.id
_entity.type
_entity.pdbx_description
1 polymer ?
#
loop_
_entity_poly.entity_id
_entity_poly.type
_entity_poly.pdbx_seq_one_letter_code
_entity_poly.pdbx_strand_id
1 'polypeptide(L)'
;MLIWHLLPTLASALVAPGSRIEILKRISVAGGTLTRFSHSSEETKTPMVASVFIPPGLEYANEIPALYWLSGLTCTDENFCQKSGAFAHAARHRIAVIVPDTSPRGAGVEGEDQDYDLGTGAGFYVDATAAPWSANYRMHSYITKELPALVEREFKISPKLRAIFGHSMGGHGALTIAFKDPEGWASVSAFAPICNPTECDWGKKAFGAYFGAVSDGAAHDASELLRKHGPFPSLGTVLVDQGTDDEFLGKGQLRPEALEEAAASVSQPLMLRRREGDHSYYTISTYIGEHVAFHADALKVKAKAMRAAAAAAAPKRVGASPLLPVVQPETAGKAITCKAAVALAPKQPLSIETIIVDPPKAGEVRVRVIANALCHTDVYTWEGSDPEGLFPCILGHEAGAIVESVGEGVSSVKPGDHVVPCYTPQCNEPDCIFCRSPKTNLCPRIRGTQGKGLMPDGTTRFKRADGTPLYHFMGCSTFSEYTVLAAISCAKVHTAAPLEKMCLLGCGVSTGWGAVWNTCKVENGASVAVFGCGAVGLSVIQAAKLSGASRIIAIDLNPQKFTAARAFGATDFVNPKDIEGPIQQHIIKMTQWGVDYSFDCTGNTEVMRAALECAHRGWGTSCVIGVAASGKEISTRPFQLVTGRKWVGTAFGGWKSRSDVPKLVERYLDGELEVDAYITHTFKGVGATNDAFEALHGGDCLRAVVVY
;
A
#
# COMPACT_ATOMS: atom_id res chain seq x y z
N MET A 1 4.17 -0.31 47.58
CA MET A 1 3.29 0.69 48.23
C MET A 1 3.70 2.05 47.66
N LEU A 2 2.81 2.66 46.85
CA LEU A 2 2.88 3.99 46.20
C LEU A 2 4.12 4.27 45.32
N ILE A 3 4.04 4.63 44.04
CA ILE A 3 3.28 5.73 43.45
C ILE A 3 2.81 5.31 42.05
N TRP A 4 1.50 5.15 41.88
CA TRP A 4 0.80 5.21 40.60
C TRP A 4 -0.04 6.47 40.68
N HIS A 5 0.31 7.52 39.94
CA HIS A 5 -0.61 8.54 39.40
C HIS A 5 0.19 9.61 38.64
N LEU A 6 -0.41 10.06 37.53
CA LEU A 6 -0.02 11.18 36.66
C LEU A 6 0.93 10.88 35.49
N LEU A 7 0.46 10.06 34.56
CA LEU A 7 0.64 10.31 33.12
C LEU A 7 -0.75 10.31 32.49
N PRO A 8 -1.16 11.33 31.71
CA PRO A 8 -2.36 11.21 30.91
C PRO A 8 -2.13 10.07 29.91
N THR A 9 -3.00 9.09 29.92
CA THR A 9 -2.99 8.00 28.96
C THR A 9 -3.06 8.57 27.55
N LEU A 10 -2.16 8.13 26.68
CA LEU A 10 -2.15 8.35 25.21
C LEU A 10 -3.40 7.72 24.51
N ALA A 11 -4.53 7.64 25.20
CA ALA A 11 -5.75 6.97 24.78
C ALA A 11 -6.78 7.92 24.12
N SER A 12 -6.49 9.23 23.98
CA SER A 12 -7.48 10.19 23.49
C SER A 12 -7.48 10.42 21.96
N ALA A 13 -6.61 9.77 21.19
CA ALA A 13 -6.44 10.08 19.76
C ALA A 13 -7.51 9.50 18.82
N LEU A 14 -8.44 8.67 19.32
CA LEU A 14 -9.43 7.94 18.52
C LEU A 14 -10.88 8.42 18.70
N VAL A 15 -11.13 9.49 19.47
CA VAL A 15 -12.49 10.02 19.63
C VAL A 15 -12.45 11.52 19.36
N ALA A 16 -13.34 11.98 18.49
CA ALA A 16 -13.43 13.39 18.14
C ALA A 16 -13.89 14.22 19.36
N PRO A 17 -13.43 15.48 19.50
CA PRO A 17 -14.02 16.40 20.47
C PRO A 17 -15.54 16.52 20.23
N GLY A 18 -16.36 16.28 21.26
CA GLY A 18 -17.83 16.26 21.13
C GLY A 18 -18.45 14.88 20.83
N SER A 19 -17.73 13.79 21.14
CA SER A 19 -18.17 12.39 21.07
C SER A 19 -19.64 12.17 21.43
N ARG A 20 -20.38 11.44 20.57
CA ARG A 20 -21.73 10.92 20.91
C ARG A 20 -21.70 9.50 21.48
N ILE A 21 -20.52 8.95 21.76
CA ILE A 21 -20.35 7.60 22.28
C ILE A 21 -19.76 7.61 23.70
N GLU A 22 -20.24 6.68 24.52
CA GLU A 22 -19.66 6.31 25.81
C GLU A 22 -18.80 5.05 25.63
N ILE A 23 -17.49 5.15 25.88
CA ILE A 23 -16.60 4.00 25.77
C ILE A 23 -16.80 3.09 26.98
N LEU A 24 -17.29 1.88 26.73
CA LEU A 24 -17.45 0.85 27.76
C LEU A 24 -16.14 0.10 28.00
N LYS A 25 -15.40 -0.22 26.93
CA LYS A 25 -14.16 -1.00 27.03
C LYS A 25 -13.25 -0.78 25.81
N ARG A 26 -11.94 -0.81 26.03
CA ARG A 26 -10.93 -0.91 24.97
C ARG A 26 -10.00 -2.08 25.25
N ILE A 27 -9.73 -2.88 24.22
CA ILE A 27 -8.94 -4.12 24.33
C ILE A 27 -7.97 -4.19 23.15
N SER A 28 -6.70 -4.46 23.41
CA SER A 28 -5.73 -4.81 22.36
C SER A 28 -5.96 -6.27 21.92
N VAL A 29 -6.18 -6.49 20.64
CA VAL A 29 -6.40 -7.83 20.07
C VAL A 29 -5.87 -7.90 18.64
N ALA A 30 -5.21 -8.99 18.27
CA ALA A 30 -4.64 -9.18 16.92
C ALA A 30 -3.76 -8.01 16.42
N GLY A 31 -3.03 -7.35 17.34
CA GLY A 31 -2.23 -6.16 17.07
C GLY A 31 -3.01 -4.86 16.90
N GLY A 32 -4.33 -4.91 16.78
CA GLY A 32 -5.21 -3.74 16.68
C GLY A 32 -5.92 -3.40 17.99
N THR A 33 -6.91 -2.52 17.89
CA THR A 33 -7.73 -2.05 19.02
C THR A 33 -9.20 -2.38 18.81
N LEU A 34 -9.78 -3.15 19.71
CA LEU A 34 -11.23 -3.34 19.83
C LEU A 34 -11.80 -2.31 20.81
N THR A 35 -12.69 -1.45 20.34
CA THR A 35 -13.41 -0.46 21.16
C THR A 35 -14.88 -0.85 21.23
N ARG A 36 -15.35 -1.17 22.44
CA ARG A 36 -16.76 -1.37 22.76
C ARG A 36 -17.34 -0.09 23.34
N PHE A 37 -18.48 0.36 22.82
CA PHE A 37 -19.11 1.60 23.23
C PHE A 37 -20.63 1.48 23.27
N SER A 38 -21.24 2.37 24.04
CA SER A 38 -22.68 2.62 24.09
C SER A 38 -22.99 3.98 23.46
N HIS A 39 -24.17 4.12 22.87
CA HIS A 39 -24.72 5.42 22.50
C HIS A 39 -26.25 5.40 22.58
N SER A 40 -26.86 6.56 22.81
CA SER A 40 -28.32 6.69 22.69
C SER A 40 -28.70 6.63 21.20
N SER A 41 -29.57 5.70 20.84
CA SER A 41 -30.05 5.58 19.45
C SER A 41 -31.35 6.35 19.23
N GLU A 42 -31.39 7.11 18.13
CA GLU A 42 -32.61 7.79 17.69
C GLU A 42 -33.58 6.83 17.00
N GLU A 43 -33.07 5.84 16.25
CA GLU A 43 -33.90 4.84 15.56
C GLU A 43 -34.57 3.89 16.56
N THR A 44 -33.82 3.36 17.54
CA THR A 44 -34.37 2.39 18.49
C THR A 44 -34.92 3.01 19.77
N LYS A 45 -34.62 4.29 20.03
CA LYS A 45 -34.96 5.01 21.27
C LYS A 45 -34.46 4.31 22.54
N THR A 46 -33.38 3.54 22.41
CA THR A 46 -32.71 2.85 23.51
C THR A 46 -31.20 3.16 23.47
N PRO A 47 -30.48 2.97 24.58
CA PRO A 47 -29.04 2.81 24.53
C PRO A 47 -28.70 1.58 23.68
N MET A 48 -27.85 1.76 22.68
CA MET A 48 -27.35 0.69 21.82
C MET A 48 -25.87 0.46 22.06
N VAL A 49 -25.46 -0.80 22.05
CA VAL A 49 -24.06 -1.21 22.21
C VAL A 49 -23.51 -1.71 20.87
N ALA A 50 -22.28 -1.29 20.57
CA ALA A 50 -21.53 -1.79 19.43
C ALA A 50 -20.04 -1.89 19.75
N SER A 51 -19.37 -2.76 19.01
CA SER A 51 -17.93 -2.96 19.06
C SER A 51 -17.31 -2.67 17.69
N VAL A 52 -16.19 -1.95 17.68
CA VAL A 52 -15.41 -1.63 16.48
C VAL A 52 -13.98 -2.09 16.68
N PHE A 53 -13.52 -2.99 15.81
CA PHE A 53 -12.12 -3.40 15.72
C PHE A 53 -11.41 -2.58 14.65
N ILE A 54 -10.34 -1.88 15.04
CA ILE A 54 -9.42 -1.19 14.13
C ILE A 54 -8.10 -1.96 14.05
N PRO A 55 -7.70 -2.44 12.85
CA PRO A 55 -6.40 -3.09 12.62
C PRO A 55 -5.18 -2.23 12.98
N PRO A 56 -4.03 -2.85 13.26
CA PRO A 56 -2.79 -2.12 13.52
C PRO A 56 -2.40 -1.17 12.37
N GLY A 57 -2.06 0.06 12.73
CA GLY A 57 -1.53 1.06 11.80
C GLY A 57 -2.59 1.70 10.90
N LEU A 58 -3.88 1.56 11.23
CA LEU A 58 -4.97 2.27 10.57
C LEU A 58 -5.53 3.43 11.39
N GLU A 59 -5.04 3.66 12.61
CA GLU A 59 -5.44 4.78 13.47
C GLU A 59 -5.16 6.15 12.81
N TYR A 60 -4.15 6.17 11.93
CA TYR A 60 -3.71 7.34 11.18
C TYR A 60 -4.20 7.36 9.73
N ALA A 61 -5.01 6.38 9.30
CA ALA A 61 -5.57 6.38 7.96
C ALA A 61 -6.61 7.50 7.81
N ASN A 62 -6.79 7.98 6.58
CA ASN A 62 -7.80 8.99 6.24
C ASN A 62 -9.20 8.37 6.16
N GLU A 63 -9.31 7.16 5.63
CA GLU A 63 -10.53 6.35 5.61
C GLU A 63 -10.17 4.87 5.80
N ILE A 64 -11.03 4.13 6.49
CA ILE A 64 -10.82 2.73 6.83
C ILE A 64 -11.92 1.86 6.17
N PRO A 65 -11.58 0.89 5.30
CA PRO A 65 -12.57 -0.05 4.77
C PRO A 65 -13.11 -0.95 5.89
N ALA A 66 -14.37 -1.34 5.78
CA ALA A 66 -15.10 -1.92 6.89
C ALA A 66 -15.91 -3.17 6.49
N LEU A 67 -15.99 -4.11 7.43
CA LEU A 67 -16.82 -5.29 7.37
C LEU A 67 -17.83 -5.26 8.53
N TYR A 68 -19.12 -5.28 8.22
CA TYR A 68 -20.21 -5.26 9.19
C TYR A 68 -20.66 -6.69 9.49
N TRP A 69 -20.53 -7.11 10.74
CA TRP A 69 -21.02 -8.40 11.21
C TRP A 69 -22.42 -8.27 11.80
N LEU A 70 -23.33 -9.17 11.45
CA LEU A 70 -24.65 -9.29 12.10
C LEU A 70 -24.76 -10.65 12.81
N SER A 71 -25.10 -10.59 14.10
CA SER A 71 -25.21 -11.73 14.98
C SER A 71 -26.58 -12.43 14.87
N GLY A 72 -26.65 -13.70 15.25
CA GLY A 72 -27.85 -14.52 15.25
C GLY A 72 -28.63 -14.40 16.55
N LEU A 73 -29.58 -15.30 16.73
CA LEU A 73 -30.46 -15.33 17.90
C LEU A 73 -29.63 -15.37 19.20
N THR A 74 -30.12 -14.69 20.23
CA THR A 74 -29.58 -14.60 21.60
C THR A 74 -28.17 -13.99 21.73
N CYS A 75 -27.51 -13.66 20.62
CA CYS A 75 -26.16 -13.12 20.63
C CYS A 75 -26.13 -11.60 20.88
N THR A 76 -24.99 -11.13 21.35
CA THR A 76 -24.66 -9.70 21.47
C THR A 76 -23.43 -9.37 20.60
N ASP A 77 -22.94 -8.13 20.72
CA ASP A 77 -21.65 -7.73 20.15
C ASP A 77 -20.49 -8.60 20.66
N GLU A 78 -20.58 -9.10 21.89
CA GLU A 78 -19.48 -9.83 22.53
C GLU A 78 -19.30 -11.26 22.01
N ASN A 79 -20.37 -11.97 21.64
CA ASN A 79 -20.28 -13.35 21.18
C ASN A 79 -19.31 -13.49 20.00
N PHE A 80 -19.47 -12.64 18.99
CA PHE A 80 -18.58 -12.62 17.84
C PHE A 80 -17.17 -12.16 18.22
N CYS A 81 -17.07 -11.06 19.00
CA CYS A 81 -15.77 -10.51 19.39
C CYS A 81 -14.91 -11.51 20.16
N GLN A 82 -15.54 -12.36 20.97
CA GLN A 82 -14.85 -13.33 21.83
C GLN A 82 -14.59 -14.68 21.16
N LYS A 83 -15.50 -15.15 20.30
CA LYS A 83 -15.50 -16.56 19.83
C LYS A 83 -15.14 -16.73 18.35
N SER A 84 -15.23 -15.69 17.53
CA SER A 84 -15.15 -15.84 16.07
C SER A 84 -13.73 -16.10 15.54
N GLY A 85 -12.69 -15.53 16.18
CA GLY A 85 -11.32 -15.53 15.64
C GLY A 85 -11.11 -14.57 14.44
N ALA A 86 -12.10 -13.77 14.06
CA ALA A 86 -12.07 -12.97 12.84
C ALA A 86 -10.98 -11.87 12.82
N PHE A 87 -10.64 -11.29 13.98
CA PHE A 87 -9.78 -10.11 14.05
C PHE A 87 -8.35 -10.35 13.53
N ALA A 88 -7.81 -11.55 13.70
CA ALA A 88 -6.50 -11.90 13.13
C ALA A 88 -6.52 -11.87 11.59
N HIS A 89 -7.63 -12.30 10.98
CA HIS A 89 -7.80 -12.25 9.53
C HIS A 89 -8.06 -10.82 9.05
N ALA A 90 -8.93 -10.07 9.75
CA ALA A 90 -9.23 -8.69 9.44
C ALA A 90 -7.96 -7.80 9.52
N ALA A 91 -7.08 -8.05 10.50
CA ALA A 91 -5.80 -7.37 10.64
C ALA A 91 -4.86 -7.64 9.44
N ARG A 92 -4.76 -8.90 8.99
CA ARG A 92 -3.96 -9.26 7.80
C ARG A 92 -4.44 -8.56 6.54
N HIS A 93 -5.76 -8.37 6.41
CA HIS A 93 -6.37 -7.72 5.24
C HIS A 93 -6.55 -6.20 5.39
N ARG A 94 -6.20 -5.61 6.55
CA ARG A 94 -6.34 -4.18 6.85
C ARG A 94 -7.78 -3.67 6.73
N ILE A 95 -8.74 -4.40 7.31
CA ILE A 95 -10.18 -4.06 7.28
C ILE A 95 -10.70 -3.94 8.72
N ALA A 96 -11.44 -2.88 9.01
CA ALA A 96 -12.13 -2.72 10.29
C ALA A 96 -13.33 -3.67 10.38
N VAL A 97 -13.69 -4.09 11.59
CA VAL A 97 -14.88 -4.92 11.82
C VAL A 97 -15.83 -4.20 12.77
N ILE A 98 -17.08 -4.04 12.33
CA ILE A 98 -18.16 -3.39 13.10
C ILE A 98 -19.15 -4.46 13.54
N VAL A 99 -19.44 -4.49 14.84
CA VAL A 99 -20.21 -5.55 15.49
C VAL A 99 -21.27 -4.89 16.40
N PRO A 100 -22.49 -4.64 15.90
CA PRO A 100 -23.61 -4.14 16.71
C PRO A 100 -24.20 -5.24 17.60
N ASP A 101 -24.99 -4.84 18.60
CA ASP A 101 -25.94 -5.73 19.24
C ASP A 101 -27.03 -6.20 18.25
N THR A 102 -27.70 -7.30 18.59
CA THR A 102 -28.67 -7.96 17.70
C THR A 102 -30.09 -7.39 17.80
N SER A 103 -30.38 -6.64 18.87
CA SER A 103 -31.70 -6.08 19.18
C SER A 103 -31.58 -4.85 20.10
N PRO A 104 -32.63 -4.02 20.19
CA PRO A 104 -32.67 -2.88 21.10
C PRO A 104 -33.01 -3.32 22.53
N ARG A 105 -32.06 -4.00 23.17
CA ARG A 105 -32.24 -4.61 24.51
C ARG A 105 -32.67 -3.56 25.53
N GLY A 106 -33.64 -3.92 26.38
CA GLY A 106 -34.16 -3.06 27.43
C GLY A 106 -35.06 -1.94 26.91
N ALA A 107 -35.83 -2.20 25.85
CA ALA A 107 -36.79 -1.25 25.30
C ALA A 107 -38.05 -1.08 26.16
N GLY A 108 -38.31 -2.02 27.08
CA GLY A 108 -39.53 -2.08 27.89
C GLY A 108 -40.76 -2.52 27.08
N VAL A 109 -40.55 -3.21 25.96
CA VAL A 109 -41.66 -3.70 25.12
C VAL A 109 -42.25 -4.96 25.75
N GLU A 110 -43.57 -4.99 25.93
CA GLU A 110 -44.26 -6.14 26.51
C GLU A 110 -43.95 -7.42 25.70
N GLY A 111 -43.43 -8.44 26.38
CA GLY A 111 -43.08 -9.72 25.78
C GLY A 111 -41.64 -9.84 25.25
N GLU A 112 -40.83 -8.79 25.28
CA GLU A 112 -39.51 -8.82 24.64
C GLU A 112 -38.50 -9.82 25.21
N ASP A 113 -38.65 -10.17 26.49
CA ASP A 113 -37.78 -11.13 27.20
C ASP A 113 -38.44 -12.51 27.41
N GLN A 114 -39.66 -12.73 26.88
CA GLN A 114 -40.40 -13.99 27.12
C GLN A 114 -39.86 -15.16 26.29
N ASP A 115 -39.40 -14.88 25.08
CA ASP A 115 -39.03 -15.89 24.09
C ASP A 115 -37.62 -15.63 23.53
N TYR A 116 -36.81 -16.68 23.42
CA TYR A 116 -35.42 -16.56 22.93
C TYR A 116 -35.32 -16.25 21.43
N ASP A 117 -36.40 -16.49 20.68
CA ASP A 117 -36.52 -16.34 19.22
C ASP A 117 -37.38 -15.14 18.80
N LEU A 118 -37.62 -14.22 19.73
CA LEU A 118 -38.29 -12.94 19.49
C LEU A 118 -37.66 -11.85 20.37
N GLY A 119 -37.90 -10.57 20.05
CA GLY A 119 -37.58 -9.46 20.92
C GLY A 119 -36.10 -9.34 21.25
N THR A 120 -35.77 -9.29 22.55
CA THR A 120 -34.42 -9.22 23.08
C THR A 120 -33.54 -10.34 22.52
N GLY A 121 -34.11 -11.52 22.24
CA GLY A 121 -33.41 -12.65 21.64
C GLY A 121 -33.21 -12.52 20.12
N ALA A 122 -34.13 -11.88 19.40
CA ALA A 122 -34.15 -11.94 17.94
C ALA A 122 -34.83 -10.74 17.27
N GLY A 123 -34.07 -9.66 17.00
CA GLY A 123 -34.61 -8.46 16.33
C GLY A 123 -34.83 -8.57 14.81
N PHE A 124 -34.41 -9.67 14.18
CA PHE A 124 -34.47 -9.95 12.73
C PHE A 124 -33.86 -8.91 11.79
N TYR A 125 -33.20 -7.86 12.32
CA TYR A 125 -32.66 -6.74 11.54
C TYR A 125 -33.69 -6.06 10.63
N VAL A 126 -34.94 -5.98 11.12
CA VAL A 126 -36.06 -5.31 10.44
C VAL A 126 -36.45 -4.03 11.16
N ASP A 127 -37.27 -3.21 10.49
CA ASP A 127 -38.02 -2.14 11.13
C ASP A 127 -39.45 -2.61 11.34
N ALA A 128 -39.81 -2.93 12.58
CA ALA A 128 -41.15 -3.37 12.95
C ALA A 128 -42.18 -2.26 12.68
N THR A 129 -43.35 -2.65 12.17
CA THR A 129 -44.47 -1.75 11.87
C THR A 129 -45.68 -1.98 12.77
N ALA A 130 -45.78 -3.15 13.40
CA ALA A 130 -46.85 -3.48 14.33
C ALA A 130 -46.51 -3.06 15.78
N ALA A 131 -47.52 -2.56 16.48
CA ALA A 131 -47.43 -2.32 17.92
C ALA A 131 -47.40 -3.66 18.70
N PRO A 132 -46.71 -3.73 19.85
CA PRO A 132 -45.94 -2.66 20.49
C PRO A 132 -44.52 -2.46 19.91
N TRP A 133 -44.04 -3.37 19.07
CA TRP A 133 -42.64 -3.43 18.60
C TRP A 133 -42.17 -2.22 17.79
N SER A 134 -43.05 -1.63 16.99
CA SER A 134 -42.74 -0.50 16.09
C SER A 134 -42.21 0.75 16.81
N ALA A 135 -42.35 0.83 18.13
CA ALA A 135 -41.83 1.92 18.94
C ALA A 135 -40.29 1.94 19.01
N ASN A 136 -39.65 0.76 19.00
CA ASN A 136 -38.22 0.58 19.33
C ASN A 136 -37.48 -0.41 18.41
N TYR A 137 -38.14 -1.42 17.85
CA TYR A 137 -37.52 -2.48 17.05
C TYR A 137 -37.27 -2.02 15.60
N ARG A 138 -36.33 -1.10 15.45
CA ARG A 138 -35.95 -0.43 14.19
C ARG A 138 -34.51 -0.74 13.80
N MET A 139 -34.18 -2.03 13.78
CA MET A 139 -32.81 -2.51 13.58
C MET A 139 -32.34 -2.34 12.14
N HIS A 140 -33.23 -2.37 11.14
CA HIS A 140 -32.84 -2.13 9.76
C HIS A 140 -32.33 -0.69 9.60
N SER A 141 -33.09 0.30 10.08
CA SER A 141 -32.67 1.71 10.01
C SER A 141 -31.44 1.98 10.88
N TYR A 142 -31.33 1.33 12.05
CA TYR A 142 -30.13 1.42 12.89
C TYR A 142 -28.86 0.97 12.14
N ILE A 143 -28.89 -0.21 11.50
CA ILE A 143 -27.72 -0.79 10.82
C ILE A 143 -27.38 -0.09 9.50
N THR A 144 -28.37 0.43 8.79
CA THR A 144 -28.17 1.00 7.44
C THR A 144 -27.94 2.51 7.44
N LYS A 145 -28.32 3.21 8.51
CA LYS A 145 -28.25 4.68 8.58
C LYS A 145 -27.49 5.16 9.81
N GLU A 146 -28.00 4.84 11.00
CA GLU A 146 -27.53 5.48 12.24
C GLU A 146 -26.14 5.01 12.64
N LEU A 147 -25.92 3.70 12.76
CA LEU A 147 -24.64 3.14 13.16
C LEU A 147 -23.54 3.44 12.12
N PRO A 148 -23.74 3.31 10.80
CA PRO A 148 -22.76 3.74 9.80
C PRO A 148 -22.33 5.19 9.98
N ALA A 149 -23.28 6.13 10.05
CA ALA A 149 -22.96 7.55 10.24
C ALA A 149 -22.21 7.83 11.55
N LEU A 150 -22.51 7.05 12.61
CA LEU A 150 -21.80 7.11 13.88
C LEU A 150 -20.35 6.66 13.73
N VAL A 151 -20.10 5.48 13.15
CA VAL A 151 -18.74 4.92 13.07
C VAL A 151 -17.87 5.62 12.02
N GLU A 152 -18.47 6.17 10.97
CA GLU A 152 -17.79 7.05 10.02
C GLU A 152 -17.19 8.26 10.73
N ARG A 153 -17.96 8.90 11.61
CA ARG A 153 -17.53 10.08 12.36
C ARG A 153 -16.52 9.74 13.45
N GLU A 154 -16.81 8.75 14.27
CA GLU A 154 -16.01 8.46 15.48
C GLU A 154 -14.75 7.64 15.17
N PHE A 155 -14.77 6.81 14.11
CA PHE A 155 -13.70 5.85 13.81
C PHE A 155 -13.11 5.96 12.40
N LYS A 156 -13.50 6.98 11.61
CA LYS A 156 -13.04 7.19 10.22
C LYS A 156 -13.33 6.00 9.29
N ILE A 157 -14.41 5.27 9.58
CA ILE A 157 -14.89 4.22 8.67
C ILE A 157 -15.29 4.87 7.34
N SER A 158 -14.94 4.23 6.22
CA SER A 158 -15.31 4.73 4.89
C SER A 158 -16.81 4.54 4.63
N PRO A 159 -17.54 5.58 4.18
CA PRO A 159 -18.96 5.45 3.83
C PRO A 159 -19.19 4.61 2.56
N LYS A 160 -18.14 4.34 1.77
CA LYS A 160 -18.24 3.72 0.45
C LYS A 160 -17.56 2.34 0.36
N LEU A 161 -16.58 2.08 1.22
CA LEU A 161 -15.82 0.83 1.26
C LEU A 161 -16.32 -0.05 2.40
N ARG A 162 -17.54 -0.56 2.23
CA ARG A 162 -18.21 -1.42 3.21
C ARG A 162 -18.67 -2.75 2.60
N ALA A 163 -18.54 -3.81 3.37
CA ALA A 163 -19.09 -5.14 3.09
C ALA A 163 -19.87 -5.65 4.31
N ILE A 164 -20.75 -6.63 4.13
CA ILE A 164 -21.63 -7.12 5.20
C ILE A 164 -21.68 -8.65 5.23
N PHE A 165 -21.74 -9.21 6.44
CA PHE A 165 -21.90 -10.64 6.65
C PHE A 165 -22.54 -10.94 8.01
N GLY A 166 -23.04 -12.16 8.19
CA GLY A 166 -23.66 -12.54 9.46
C GLY A 166 -23.84 -14.05 9.61
N HIS A 167 -24.39 -14.47 10.74
CA HIS A 167 -24.78 -15.87 10.97
C HIS A 167 -26.23 -16.02 11.41
N SER A 168 -26.87 -17.14 11.08
CA SER A 168 -28.25 -17.43 11.50
C SER A 168 -29.20 -16.28 11.11
N MET A 169 -29.98 -15.74 12.05
CA MET A 169 -30.79 -14.53 11.85
C MET A 169 -29.98 -13.31 11.37
N GLY A 170 -28.74 -13.14 11.83
CA GLY A 170 -27.86 -12.09 11.32
C GLY A 170 -27.39 -12.34 9.89
N GLY A 171 -27.23 -13.60 9.50
CA GLY A 171 -26.98 -13.98 8.11
C GLY A 171 -28.15 -13.59 7.20
N HIS A 172 -29.38 -13.80 7.69
CA HIS A 172 -30.59 -13.30 7.04
C HIS A 172 -30.60 -11.77 6.92
N GLY A 173 -30.30 -11.07 8.02
CA GLY A 173 -30.16 -9.60 8.02
C GLY A 173 -29.13 -9.11 6.99
N ALA A 174 -27.97 -9.77 6.91
CA ALA A 174 -26.91 -9.38 5.99
C ALA A 174 -27.34 -9.53 4.52
N LEU A 175 -27.99 -10.64 4.18
CA LEU A 175 -28.54 -10.90 2.85
C LEU A 175 -29.60 -9.86 2.47
N THR A 176 -30.60 -9.65 3.34
CA THR A 176 -31.71 -8.72 3.04
C THR A 176 -31.25 -7.27 2.91
N ILE A 177 -30.34 -6.81 3.78
CA ILE A 177 -29.77 -5.46 3.71
C ILE A 177 -28.97 -5.28 2.43
N ALA A 178 -28.15 -6.26 2.05
CA ALA A 178 -27.39 -6.18 0.80
C ALA A 178 -28.29 -6.21 -0.43
N PHE A 179 -29.34 -7.03 -0.45
CA PHE A 179 -30.27 -7.11 -1.59
C PHE A 179 -31.14 -5.86 -1.75
N LYS A 180 -31.43 -5.15 -0.66
CA LYS A 180 -32.16 -3.87 -0.72
C LYS A 180 -31.29 -2.69 -1.16
N ASP A 181 -29.98 -2.76 -0.97
CA ASP A 181 -29.00 -1.75 -1.40
C ASP A 181 -27.75 -2.39 -2.04
N PRO A 182 -27.89 -3.04 -3.22
CA PRO A 182 -26.81 -3.84 -3.81
C PRO A 182 -25.61 -3.00 -4.28
N GLU A 183 -25.79 -1.69 -4.49
CA GLU A 183 -24.70 -0.77 -4.83
C GLU A 183 -23.97 -0.23 -3.60
N GLY A 184 -24.63 -0.18 -2.45
CA GLY A 184 -24.06 0.30 -1.20
C GLY A 184 -23.02 -0.64 -0.58
N TRP A 185 -23.04 -1.93 -0.92
CA TRP A 185 -22.14 -2.95 -0.37
C TRP A 185 -21.18 -3.49 -1.43
N ALA A 186 -19.96 -3.84 -1.04
CA ALA A 186 -18.99 -4.44 -1.96
C ALA A 186 -19.22 -5.93 -2.19
N SER A 187 -19.77 -6.61 -1.17
CA SER A 187 -20.06 -8.04 -1.18
C SER A 187 -20.92 -8.40 0.04
N VAL A 188 -21.56 -9.56 -0.03
CA VAL A 188 -22.33 -10.15 1.07
C VAL A 188 -22.02 -11.63 1.24
N SER A 189 -21.91 -12.07 2.49
CA SER A 189 -21.82 -13.49 2.82
C SER A 189 -22.59 -13.85 4.09
N ALA A 190 -22.89 -15.13 4.29
CA ALA A 190 -23.60 -15.58 5.48
C ALA A 190 -23.22 -17.00 5.94
N PHE A 191 -23.35 -17.25 7.24
CA PHE A 191 -23.20 -18.55 7.87
C PHE A 191 -24.55 -19.08 8.34
N ALA A 192 -24.99 -20.22 7.83
CA ALA A 192 -26.25 -20.87 8.16
C ALA A 192 -27.44 -19.88 8.27
N PRO A 193 -27.68 -19.02 7.26
CA PRO A 193 -28.70 -17.99 7.36
C PRO A 193 -30.13 -18.55 7.38
N ILE A 194 -31.05 -17.83 8.03
CA ILE A 194 -32.50 -18.05 7.87
C ILE A 194 -32.90 -17.54 6.49
N CYS A 195 -32.85 -18.39 5.47
CA CYS A 195 -32.96 -18.00 4.08
C CYS A 195 -34.37 -17.60 3.64
N ASN A 196 -35.40 -18.20 4.24
CA ASN A 196 -36.80 -18.03 3.83
C ASN A 196 -37.71 -17.96 5.07
N PRO A 197 -37.60 -16.87 5.88
CA PRO A 197 -38.34 -16.71 7.14
C PRO A 197 -39.87 -16.77 6.98
N THR A 198 -40.44 -16.39 5.84
CA THR A 198 -41.90 -16.51 5.62
C THR A 198 -42.38 -17.96 5.65
N GLU A 199 -41.47 -18.91 5.44
CA GLU A 199 -41.76 -20.34 5.33
C GLU A 199 -41.15 -21.20 6.45
N CYS A 200 -40.60 -20.60 7.51
CA CYS A 200 -40.14 -21.33 8.70
C CYS A 200 -40.75 -20.79 10.00
N ASP A 201 -40.77 -21.60 11.06
CA ASP A 201 -41.51 -21.26 12.29
C ASP A 201 -40.92 -20.03 13.00
N TRP A 202 -39.58 -19.91 13.08
CA TRP A 202 -38.94 -18.73 13.66
C TRP A 202 -39.33 -17.45 12.90
N GLY A 203 -39.27 -17.48 11.58
CA GLY A 203 -39.61 -16.33 10.77
C GLY A 203 -41.10 -16.01 10.77
N LYS A 204 -41.99 -17.02 10.74
CA LYS A 204 -43.45 -16.84 10.87
C LYS A 204 -43.82 -16.17 12.19
N LYS A 205 -43.21 -16.61 13.30
CA LYS A 205 -43.40 -16.01 14.61
C LYS A 205 -42.93 -14.55 14.64
N ALA A 206 -41.69 -14.30 14.21
CA ALA A 206 -41.10 -12.96 14.22
C ALA A 206 -41.83 -11.99 13.28
N PHE A 207 -42.14 -12.40 12.04
CA PHE A 207 -42.81 -11.53 11.07
C PHE A 207 -44.28 -11.29 11.44
N GLY A 208 -44.96 -12.30 11.99
CA GLY A 208 -46.29 -12.12 12.57
C GLY A 208 -46.29 -11.08 13.69
N ALA A 209 -45.30 -11.11 14.58
CA ALA A 209 -45.16 -10.13 15.67
C ALA A 209 -44.75 -8.73 15.17
N TYR A 210 -43.73 -8.63 14.31
CA TYR A 210 -43.16 -7.35 13.90
C TYR A 210 -43.96 -6.60 12.83
N PHE A 211 -44.73 -7.31 12.01
CA PHE A 211 -45.52 -6.71 10.93
C PHE A 211 -47.03 -6.90 11.09
N GLY A 212 -47.47 -7.75 12.03
CA GLY A 212 -48.89 -8.07 12.26
C GLY A 212 -49.37 -9.29 11.47
N ALA A 213 -48.76 -9.56 10.32
CA ALA A 213 -48.97 -10.76 9.53
C ALA A 213 -47.68 -11.19 8.81
N VAL A 214 -47.50 -12.50 8.61
CA VAL A 214 -46.31 -13.05 7.92
C VAL A 214 -46.18 -12.50 6.50
N SER A 215 -47.30 -12.34 5.79
CA SER A 215 -47.35 -11.78 4.43
C SER A 215 -46.75 -10.39 4.33
N ASP A 216 -46.91 -9.58 5.37
CA ASP A 216 -46.47 -8.19 5.38
C ASP A 216 -44.93 -8.11 5.57
N GLY A 217 -44.35 -9.17 6.15
CA GLY A 217 -42.91 -9.38 6.23
C GLY A 217 -42.26 -9.93 4.96
N ALA A 218 -43.00 -10.25 3.89
CA ALA A 218 -42.43 -10.84 2.68
C ALA A 218 -41.36 -9.94 2.01
N ALA A 219 -41.48 -8.61 2.15
CA ALA A 219 -40.47 -7.65 1.70
C ALA A 219 -39.17 -7.67 2.54
N HIS A 220 -39.11 -8.52 3.56
CA HIS A 220 -37.96 -8.75 4.43
C HIS A 220 -37.50 -10.21 4.35
N ASP A 221 -37.99 -11.02 3.42
CA ASP A 221 -37.53 -12.38 3.21
C ASP A 221 -36.37 -12.41 2.19
N ALA A 222 -35.24 -13.04 2.53
CA ALA A 222 -34.05 -13.03 1.68
C ALA A 222 -34.26 -13.78 0.35
N SER A 223 -34.98 -14.91 0.38
CA SER A 223 -35.28 -15.69 -0.82
C SER A 223 -36.30 -14.98 -1.70
N GLU A 224 -37.34 -14.36 -1.11
CA GLU A 224 -38.33 -13.60 -1.88
C GLU A 224 -37.72 -12.33 -2.51
N LEU A 225 -36.88 -11.60 -1.76
CA LEU A 225 -36.15 -10.44 -2.30
C LEU A 225 -35.27 -10.84 -3.48
N LEU A 226 -34.55 -11.96 -3.38
CA LEU A 226 -33.70 -12.43 -4.46
C LEU A 226 -34.52 -12.82 -5.70
N ARG A 227 -35.62 -13.56 -5.54
CA ARG A 227 -36.51 -13.91 -6.68
C ARG A 227 -37.09 -12.67 -7.35
N LYS A 228 -37.45 -11.66 -6.56
CA LYS A 228 -38.17 -10.48 -7.05
C LYS A 228 -37.24 -9.44 -7.68
N HIS A 229 -36.03 -9.27 -7.16
CA HIS A 229 -35.16 -8.15 -7.52
C HIS A 229 -33.80 -8.56 -8.08
N GLY A 230 -33.44 -9.85 -7.98
CA GLY A 230 -32.21 -10.35 -8.56
C GLY A 230 -32.25 -10.49 -10.10
N PRO A 231 -31.10 -10.72 -10.74
CA PRO A 231 -29.78 -10.80 -10.13
C PRO A 231 -29.23 -9.40 -9.77
N PHE A 232 -28.25 -9.36 -8.89
CA PHE A 232 -27.51 -8.18 -8.42
C PHE A 232 -26.05 -8.23 -8.90
N PRO A 233 -25.74 -7.75 -10.11
CA PRO A 233 -24.39 -7.82 -10.66
C PRO A 233 -23.31 -7.15 -9.81
N SER A 234 -23.65 -6.05 -9.12
CA SER A 234 -22.74 -5.28 -8.27
C SER A 234 -22.22 -6.07 -7.05
N LEU A 235 -23.01 -7.02 -6.54
CA LEU A 235 -22.62 -7.90 -5.43
C LEU A 235 -21.79 -9.09 -5.90
N GLY A 236 -21.73 -9.35 -7.20
CA GLY A 236 -21.00 -10.48 -7.77
C GLY A 236 -21.53 -11.82 -7.25
N THR A 237 -20.65 -12.63 -6.64
CA THR A 237 -21.02 -13.91 -6.03
C THR A 237 -21.51 -13.71 -4.60
N VAL A 238 -22.69 -14.19 -4.27
CA VAL A 238 -23.16 -14.30 -2.88
C VAL A 238 -22.54 -15.57 -2.27
N LEU A 239 -21.90 -15.45 -1.11
CA LEU A 239 -21.25 -16.59 -0.43
C LEU A 239 -22.07 -17.06 0.77
N VAL A 240 -22.43 -18.34 0.82
CA VAL A 240 -23.12 -18.92 1.98
C VAL A 240 -22.44 -20.23 2.39
N ASP A 241 -22.11 -20.36 3.66
CA ASP A 241 -21.70 -21.65 4.26
C ASP A 241 -22.86 -22.19 5.11
N GLN A 242 -23.21 -23.46 4.94
CA GLN A 242 -24.18 -24.17 5.77
C GLN A 242 -23.52 -25.40 6.42
N GLY A 243 -23.60 -25.50 7.74
CA GLY A 243 -23.23 -26.70 8.48
C GLY A 243 -24.19 -27.85 8.17
N THR A 244 -23.68 -29.04 7.86
CA THR A 244 -24.48 -30.23 7.55
C THR A 244 -25.06 -30.90 8.79
N ASP A 245 -24.43 -30.71 9.95
CA ASP A 245 -24.85 -31.28 11.24
C ASP A 245 -25.62 -30.26 12.09
N ASP A 246 -26.05 -29.16 11.46
CA ASP A 246 -26.81 -28.10 12.10
C ASP A 246 -28.21 -28.58 12.49
N GLU A 247 -28.51 -28.57 13.79
CA GLU A 247 -29.80 -29.04 14.30
C GLU A 247 -30.99 -28.24 13.74
N PHE A 248 -30.79 -26.99 13.32
CA PHE A 248 -31.86 -26.13 12.80
C PHE A 248 -32.04 -26.26 11.29
N LEU A 249 -31.08 -26.86 10.59
CA LEU A 249 -31.24 -27.28 9.20
C LEU A 249 -32.31 -28.39 9.12
N GLY A 250 -32.16 -29.44 9.93
CA GLY A 250 -33.12 -30.56 9.98
C GLY A 250 -34.50 -30.18 10.50
N LYS A 251 -34.59 -29.13 11.33
CA LYS A 251 -35.87 -28.55 11.81
C LYS A 251 -36.52 -27.59 10.80
N GLY A 252 -35.95 -27.42 9.62
CA GLY A 252 -36.51 -26.57 8.57
C GLY A 252 -36.48 -25.07 8.86
N GLN A 253 -35.63 -24.62 9.78
CA GLN A 253 -35.54 -23.20 10.14
C GLN A 253 -34.68 -22.39 9.14
N LEU A 254 -33.59 -22.99 8.65
CA LEU A 254 -32.58 -22.28 7.87
C LEU A 254 -32.89 -22.24 6.36
N ARG A 255 -33.41 -23.35 5.81
CA ARG A 255 -33.89 -23.49 4.42
C ARG A 255 -32.94 -22.95 3.32
N PRO A 256 -31.63 -23.27 3.33
CA PRO A 256 -30.67 -22.81 2.32
C PRO A 256 -31.02 -23.23 0.88
N GLU A 257 -31.76 -24.32 0.70
CA GLU A 257 -32.27 -24.78 -0.59
C GLU A 257 -33.20 -23.74 -1.23
N ALA A 258 -34.01 -23.03 -0.43
CA ALA A 258 -34.90 -21.99 -0.94
C ALA A 258 -34.13 -20.80 -1.54
N LEU A 259 -32.97 -20.47 -0.96
CA LEU A 259 -32.08 -19.43 -1.48
C LEU A 259 -31.36 -19.89 -2.75
N GLU A 260 -30.96 -21.17 -2.80
CA GLU A 260 -30.36 -21.78 -3.99
C GLU A 260 -31.32 -21.78 -5.18
N GLU A 261 -32.56 -22.21 -4.95
CA GLU A 261 -33.64 -22.15 -5.95
C GLU A 261 -33.93 -20.70 -6.38
N ALA A 262 -33.99 -19.76 -5.43
CA ALA A 262 -34.17 -18.34 -5.73
C ALA A 262 -33.04 -17.78 -6.61
N ALA A 263 -31.79 -18.07 -6.25
CA ALA A 263 -30.61 -17.64 -7.02
C ALA A 263 -30.61 -18.21 -8.43
N ALA A 264 -30.91 -19.51 -8.57
CA ALA A 264 -31.01 -20.18 -9.86
C ALA A 264 -32.10 -19.55 -10.75
N SER A 265 -33.26 -19.22 -10.17
CA SER A 265 -34.38 -18.66 -10.94
C SER A 265 -34.09 -17.30 -11.58
N VAL A 266 -33.15 -16.53 -11.01
CA VAL A 266 -32.74 -15.20 -11.52
C VAL A 266 -31.30 -15.16 -12.04
N SER A 267 -30.62 -16.30 -12.12
CA SER A 267 -29.19 -16.40 -12.50
C SER A 267 -28.25 -15.53 -11.65
N GLN A 268 -28.53 -15.39 -10.35
CA GLN A 268 -27.60 -14.78 -9.39
C GLN A 268 -26.46 -15.76 -9.11
N PRO A 269 -25.19 -15.36 -9.27
CA PRO A 269 -24.07 -16.19 -8.81
C PRO A 269 -24.15 -16.40 -7.28
N LEU A 270 -24.36 -17.64 -6.87
CA LEU A 270 -24.40 -18.10 -5.48
C LEU A 270 -23.37 -19.21 -5.29
N MET A 271 -22.50 -19.04 -4.30
CA MET A 271 -21.61 -20.06 -3.80
C MET A 271 -22.15 -20.59 -2.48
N LEU A 272 -23.03 -21.58 -2.54
CA LEU A 272 -23.55 -22.27 -1.37
C LEU A 272 -22.69 -23.49 -1.08
N ARG A 273 -21.96 -23.45 0.04
CA ARG A 273 -21.03 -24.49 0.46
C ARG A 273 -21.62 -25.26 1.64
N ARG A 274 -21.61 -26.59 1.55
CA ARG A 274 -21.97 -27.49 2.66
C ARG A 274 -20.69 -27.83 3.43
N ARG A 275 -20.68 -27.56 4.74
CA ARG A 275 -19.54 -27.78 5.63
C ARG A 275 -19.90 -28.81 6.68
N GLU A 276 -18.98 -29.70 7.02
CA GLU A 276 -19.15 -30.59 8.17
C GLU A 276 -19.25 -29.76 9.47
N GLY A 277 -20.10 -30.19 10.42
CA GLY A 277 -20.36 -29.50 11.68
C GLY A 277 -21.64 -28.64 11.69
N ASP A 278 -21.83 -27.94 12.81
CA ASP A 278 -22.97 -27.06 13.08
C ASP A 278 -22.69 -25.59 12.69
N HIS A 279 -23.54 -24.65 13.09
CA HIS A 279 -23.30 -23.21 12.93
C HIS A 279 -22.78 -22.51 14.20
N SER A 280 -22.27 -23.27 15.18
CA SER A 280 -21.68 -22.67 16.38
C SER A 280 -20.44 -21.86 16.01
N TYR A 281 -20.06 -20.91 16.88
CA TYR A 281 -18.83 -20.14 16.67
C TYR A 281 -17.57 -21.01 16.64
N TYR A 282 -17.57 -22.19 17.26
CA TYR A 282 -16.45 -23.13 17.14
C TYR A 282 -16.30 -23.59 15.69
N THR A 283 -17.39 -24.03 15.06
CA THR A 283 -17.38 -24.44 13.66
C THR A 283 -17.10 -23.26 12.73
N ILE A 284 -17.80 -22.13 12.91
CA ILE A 284 -17.59 -20.92 12.09
C ILE A 284 -16.13 -20.43 12.15
N SER A 285 -15.49 -20.47 13.32
CA SER A 285 -14.10 -20.00 13.48
C SER A 285 -13.10 -20.76 12.61
N THR A 286 -13.42 -21.99 12.18
CA THR A 286 -12.53 -22.80 11.34
C THR A 286 -12.39 -22.27 9.91
N TYR A 287 -13.42 -21.57 9.40
CA TYR A 287 -13.45 -21.06 8.02
C TYR A 287 -13.85 -19.58 7.90
N ILE A 288 -14.00 -18.86 9.02
CA ILE A 288 -14.28 -17.41 9.00
C ILE A 288 -13.23 -16.59 8.25
N GLY A 289 -11.97 -17.06 8.26
CA GLY A 289 -10.88 -16.43 7.52
C GLY A 289 -11.14 -16.37 6.01
N GLU A 290 -11.84 -17.36 5.46
CA GLU A 290 -12.22 -17.39 4.05
C GLU A 290 -13.27 -16.32 3.72
N HIS A 291 -14.25 -16.11 4.60
CA HIS A 291 -15.24 -15.04 4.44
C HIS A 291 -14.58 -13.67 4.52
N VAL A 292 -13.68 -13.46 5.49
CA VAL A 292 -12.92 -12.20 5.61
C VAL A 292 -12.10 -11.95 4.34
N ALA A 293 -11.43 -12.97 3.79
CA ALA A 293 -10.67 -12.84 2.55
C ALA A 293 -11.57 -12.53 1.34
N PHE A 294 -12.71 -13.21 1.22
CA PHE A 294 -13.71 -12.96 0.19
C PHE A 294 -14.17 -11.49 0.19
N HIS A 295 -14.49 -10.94 1.36
CA HIS A 295 -14.87 -9.53 1.49
C HIS A 295 -13.70 -8.59 1.21
N ALA A 296 -12.48 -8.95 1.63
CA ALA A 296 -11.30 -8.16 1.38
C ALA A 296 -11.02 -7.96 -0.12
N ASP A 297 -11.19 -9.01 -0.90
CA ASP A 297 -10.97 -8.94 -2.34
C ASP A 297 -12.04 -8.10 -3.04
N ALA A 298 -13.31 -8.27 -2.66
CA ALA A 298 -14.39 -7.43 -3.16
C ALA A 298 -14.20 -5.94 -2.82
N LEU A 299 -13.76 -5.63 -1.59
CA LEU A 299 -13.45 -4.26 -1.16
C LEU A 299 -12.30 -3.65 -1.96
N LYS A 300 -11.24 -4.42 -2.27
CA LYS A 300 -10.15 -3.97 -3.14
C LYS A 300 -10.64 -3.66 -4.55
N VAL A 301 -11.50 -4.52 -5.12
CA VAL A 301 -12.08 -4.31 -6.46
C VAL A 301 -12.93 -3.03 -6.47
N LYS A 302 -13.81 -2.84 -5.48
CA LYS A 302 -14.62 -1.62 -5.35
C LYS A 302 -13.76 -0.38 -5.16
N ALA A 303 -12.75 -0.43 -4.31
CA ALA A 303 -11.79 0.67 -4.12
C ALA A 303 -11.07 1.02 -5.43
N LYS A 304 -10.63 0.02 -6.20
CA LYS A 304 -10.01 0.22 -7.51
C LYS A 304 -10.96 0.88 -8.50
N ALA A 305 -12.21 0.41 -8.59
CA ALA A 305 -13.23 0.99 -9.46
C ALA A 305 -13.55 2.44 -9.09
N MET A 306 -13.68 2.73 -7.79
CA MET A 306 -13.90 4.09 -7.29
C MET A 306 -12.72 5.02 -7.59
N ARG A 307 -11.48 4.55 -7.44
CA ARG A 307 -10.28 5.32 -7.78
C ARG A 307 -10.22 5.60 -9.29
N ALA A 308 -10.53 4.61 -10.13
CA ALA A 308 -10.61 4.80 -11.57
C ALA A 308 -11.69 5.82 -11.96
N ALA A 309 -12.88 5.75 -11.34
CA ALA A 309 -13.95 6.72 -11.55
C ALA A 309 -13.56 8.13 -11.07
N ALA A 310 -12.92 8.24 -9.90
CA ALA A 310 -12.42 9.51 -9.38
C ALA A 310 -11.31 10.10 -10.26
N ALA A 311 -10.40 9.29 -10.80
CA ALA A 311 -9.38 9.72 -11.74
C ALA A 311 -9.97 10.20 -13.07
N ALA A 312 -11.05 9.55 -13.55
CA ALA A 312 -11.78 9.97 -14.73
C ALA A 312 -12.62 11.24 -14.50
N ALA A 313 -13.13 11.44 -13.28
CA ALA A 313 -13.97 12.58 -12.89
C ALA A 313 -13.18 13.78 -12.34
N ALA A 314 -11.91 13.60 -11.98
CA ALA A 314 -11.06 14.69 -11.55
C ALA A 314 -10.98 15.73 -12.69
N PRO A 315 -11.21 17.03 -12.41
CA PRO A 315 -10.94 18.06 -13.40
C PRO A 315 -9.50 17.84 -13.85
N LYS A 316 -9.27 17.75 -15.17
CA LYS A 316 -7.92 17.69 -15.76
C LYS A 316 -7.11 18.76 -15.04
N ARG A 317 -6.22 18.35 -14.13
CA ARG A 317 -5.44 19.30 -13.33
C ARG A 317 -4.72 20.19 -14.34
N VAL A 318 -5.09 21.46 -14.34
CA VAL A 318 -4.39 22.50 -15.08
C VAL A 318 -2.98 22.50 -14.51
N GLY A 319 -2.05 21.94 -15.27
CA GLY A 319 -0.76 21.46 -14.76
C GLY A 319 -0.25 20.22 -15.46
N ALA A 320 -1.06 19.53 -16.27
CA ALA A 320 -0.51 18.76 -17.38
C ALA A 320 0.28 19.75 -18.26
N SER A 321 1.61 19.62 -18.26
CA SER A 321 2.42 20.16 -19.34
C SER A 321 1.71 19.79 -20.65
N PRO A 322 1.52 20.75 -21.58
CA PRO A 322 0.82 20.46 -22.84
C PRO A 322 1.41 19.17 -23.39
N LEU A 323 0.55 18.23 -23.78
CA LEU A 323 0.95 16.99 -24.47
C LEU A 323 2.08 17.35 -25.41
N LEU A 324 3.31 17.00 -25.01
CA LEU A 324 4.47 17.42 -25.77
C LEU A 324 4.27 16.85 -27.17
N PRO A 325 4.52 17.64 -28.23
CA PRO A 325 4.20 17.24 -29.58
C PRO A 325 4.76 15.84 -29.82
N VAL A 326 3.93 14.99 -30.41
CA VAL A 326 4.29 13.65 -30.87
C VAL A 326 5.66 13.74 -31.51
N VAL A 327 6.62 12.97 -30.99
CA VAL A 327 8.00 12.99 -31.47
C VAL A 327 7.97 12.80 -32.98
N GLN A 328 8.47 13.78 -33.72
CA GLN A 328 8.35 13.78 -35.18
C GLN A 328 9.11 12.57 -35.73
N PRO A 329 8.49 11.73 -36.58
CA PRO A 329 9.16 10.60 -37.22
C PRO A 329 10.31 11.01 -38.17
N GLU A 330 10.56 12.30 -38.35
CA GLU A 330 11.52 12.86 -39.32
C GLU A 330 13.00 12.69 -38.93
N THR A 331 13.30 12.44 -37.65
CA THR A 331 14.67 12.28 -37.11
C THR A 331 15.16 10.83 -37.03
N ALA A 332 14.28 9.85 -37.24
CA ALA A 332 14.62 8.44 -37.20
C ALA A 332 15.73 8.09 -38.22
N GLY A 333 16.75 7.35 -37.77
CA GLY A 333 17.89 6.98 -38.61
C GLY A 333 18.89 8.12 -38.93
N LYS A 334 18.65 9.34 -38.44
CA LYS A 334 19.54 10.50 -38.63
C LYS A 334 20.19 10.90 -37.30
N ALA A 335 21.36 11.53 -37.36
CA ALA A 335 21.94 12.16 -36.17
C ALA A 335 21.09 13.36 -35.72
N ILE A 336 21.00 13.57 -34.41
CA ILE A 336 20.30 14.72 -33.80
C ILE A 336 21.34 15.69 -33.24
N THR A 337 21.14 16.99 -33.47
CA THR A 337 21.90 18.04 -32.79
C THR A 337 21.07 18.60 -31.64
N CYS A 338 21.56 18.52 -30.41
CA CYS A 338 20.83 18.95 -29.22
C CYS A 338 21.75 19.49 -28.12
N LYS A 339 21.19 20.03 -27.04
CA LYS A 339 21.94 20.48 -25.87
C LYS A 339 22.28 19.33 -24.91
N ALA A 340 23.45 19.42 -24.30
CA ALA A 340 23.88 18.56 -23.20
C ALA A 340 24.74 19.34 -22.20
N ALA A 341 24.75 18.91 -20.94
CA ALA A 341 25.71 19.35 -19.94
C ALA A 341 26.86 18.34 -19.89
N VAL A 342 28.02 18.75 -20.40
CA VAL A 342 29.21 17.92 -20.59
C VAL A 342 30.18 18.14 -19.45
N ALA A 343 30.58 17.06 -18.79
CA ALA A 343 31.67 17.08 -17.82
C ALA A 343 33.00 16.92 -18.60
N LEU A 344 33.76 18.01 -18.73
CA LEU A 344 35.03 18.01 -19.48
C LEU A 344 36.20 17.44 -18.67
N ALA A 345 36.21 17.72 -17.36
CA ALA A 345 37.23 17.25 -16.43
C ALA A 345 36.65 17.24 -15.00
N PRO A 346 37.28 16.52 -14.05
CA PRO A 346 36.84 16.51 -12.67
C PRO A 346 36.78 17.91 -12.05
N LYS A 347 35.75 18.15 -11.22
CA LYS A 347 35.53 19.37 -10.42
C LYS A 347 35.40 20.68 -11.20
N GLN A 348 35.27 20.61 -12.53
CA GLN A 348 34.98 21.79 -13.36
C GLN A 348 33.48 21.92 -13.58
N PRO A 349 32.91 23.14 -13.61
CA PRO A 349 31.50 23.32 -13.99
C PRO A 349 31.18 22.60 -15.30
N LEU A 350 29.96 22.05 -15.40
CA LEU A 350 29.52 21.37 -16.61
C LEU A 350 29.44 22.36 -17.77
N SER A 351 30.03 22.01 -18.91
CA SER A 351 29.98 22.79 -20.14
C SER A 351 28.65 22.55 -20.85
N ILE A 352 27.86 23.59 -21.06
CA ILE A 352 26.58 23.47 -21.78
C ILE A 352 26.83 23.57 -23.28
N GLU A 353 26.90 22.41 -23.94
CA GLU A 353 27.31 22.31 -25.33
C GLU A 353 26.16 21.89 -26.24
N THR A 354 26.26 22.30 -27.50
CA THR A 354 25.49 21.67 -28.58
C THR A 354 26.28 20.46 -29.06
N ILE A 355 25.71 19.27 -28.93
CA ILE A 355 26.34 17.98 -29.27
C ILE A 355 25.60 17.31 -30.43
N ILE A 356 26.22 16.27 -30.98
CA ILE A 356 25.64 15.37 -31.98
C ILE A 356 25.37 14.02 -31.31
N VAL A 357 24.13 13.55 -31.42
CA VAL A 357 23.65 12.25 -30.95
C VAL A 357 23.36 11.36 -32.15
N ASP A 358 24.21 10.35 -32.35
CA ASP A 358 24.05 9.36 -33.43
C ASP A 358 22.73 8.58 -33.28
N PRO A 359 22.15 8.06 -34.38
CA PRO A 359 20.97 7.20 -34.31
C PRO A 359 21.26 5.89 -33.55
N PRO A 360 20.23 5.24 -32.97
CA PRO A 360 20.40 3.96 -32.29
C PRO A 360 20.75 2.84 -33.27
N LYS A 361 21.73 2.00 -32.91
CA LYS A 361 22.06 0.76 -33.64
C LYS A 361 21.24 -0.43 -33.14
N ALA A 362 21.54 -1.64 -33.64
CA ALA A 362 20.87 -2.86 -33.23
C ALA A 362 20.83 -3.04 -31.70
N GLY A 363 19.65 -3.32 -31.15
CA GLY A 363 19.44 -3.47 -29.71
C GLY A 363 19.44 -2.18 -28.90
N GLU A 364 19.48 -1.01 -29.54
CA GLU A 364 19.54 0.30 -28.87
C GLU A 364 18.26 1.12 -29.07
N VAL A 365 18.05 2.07 -28.18
CA VAL A 365 16.88 2.96 -28.17
C VAL A 365 17.37 4.39 -27.98
N ARG A 366 16.95 5.30 -28.86
CA ARG A 366 17.15 6.73 -28.64
C ARG A 366 15.90 7.33 -28.03
N VAL A 367 16.09 8.09 -26.95
CA VAL A 367 14.99 8.68 -26.18
C VAL A 367 15.18 10.19 -26.08
N ARG A 368 14.07 10.91 -26.09
CA ARG A 368 14.01 12.32 -25.69
C ARG A 368 13.82 12.39 -24.18
N VAL A 369 14.76 12.98 -23.47
CA VAL A 369 14.68 13.16 -22.02
C VAL A 369 13.71 14.30 -21.72
N ILE A 370 12.73 14.05 -20.86
CA ILE A 370 11.73 15.05 -20.44
C ILE A 370 12.15 15.70 -19.13
N ALA A 371 12.67 14.89 -18.22
CA ALA A 371 13.16 15.36 -16.96
C ALA A 371 14.26 14.45 -16.44
N ASN A 372 15.21 15.05 -15.74
CA ASN A 372 16.30 14.35 -15.09
C ASN A 372 16.45 14.84 -13.65
N ALA A 373 16.52 13.92 -12.69
CA ALA A 373 16.91 14.21 -11.32
C ALA A 373 18.43 14.10 -11.13
N LEU A 374 18.99 14.87 -10.21
CA LEU A 374 20.41 14.80 -9.84
C LEU A 374 20.59 13.94 -8.60
N CYS A 375 21.66 13.15 -8.61
CA CYS A 375 22.03 12.27 -7.52
C CYS A 375 23.49 12.47 -7.11
N HIS A 376 23.82 12.10 -5.86
CA HIS A 376 25.20 12.15 -5.37
C HIS A 376 26.14 11.23 -6.16
N THR A 377 25.63 10.21 -6.85
CA THR A 377 26.43 9.38 -7.76
C THR A 377 26.98 10.19 -8.94
N ASP A 378 26.22 11.15 -9.46
CA ASP A 378 26.70 12.04 -10.53
C ASP A 378 27.79 12.97 -9.98
N VAL A 379 27.60 13.52 -8.77
CA VAL A 379 28.59 14.36 -8.05
C VAL A 379 29.88 13.59 -7.78
N TYR A 380 29.78 12.37 -7.27
CA TYR A 380 30.93 11.52 -6.94
C TYR A 380 31.83 11.27 -8.16
N THR A 381 31.21 11.03 -9.32
CA THR A 381 31.92 10.90 -10.59
C THR A 381 32.51 12.23 -11.03
N TRP A 382 31.71 13.30 -11.01
CA TRP A 382 32.12 14.66 -11.34
C TRP A 382 33.32 15.15 -10.50
N GLU A 383 33.40 14.78 -9.23
CA GLU A 383 34.53 15.12 -8.35
C GLU A 383 35.83 14.38 -8.71
N GLY A 384 35.76 13.35 -9.56
CA GLY A 384 36.88 12.45 -9.88
C GLY A 384 37.14 11.40 -8.79
N SER A 385 36.17 11.15 -7.91
CA SER A 385 36.28 10.14 -6.87
C SER A 385 35.90 8.74 -7.39
N ASP A 386 35.13 8.66 -8.47
CA ASP A 386 34.79 7.40 -9.15
C ASP A 386 35.99 6.78 -9.89
N PRO A 387 36.45 5.57 -9.52
CA PRO A 387 37.52 4.88 -10.25
C PRO A 387 37.11 4.47 -11.68
N GLU A 388 35.82 4.42 -11.99
CA GLU A 388 35.29 4.19 -13.34
C GLU A 388 34.99 5.52 -14.08
N GLY A 389 35.24 6.66 -13.45
CA GLY A 389 34.99 7.98 -14.02
C GLY A 389 35.84 8.24 -15.27
N LEU A 390 35.16 8.50 -16.39
CA LEU A 390 35.78 8.85 -17.67
C LEU A 390 35.36 10.25 -18.09
N PHE A 391 36.30 11.00 -18.66
CA PHE A 391 36.08 12.36 -19.15
C PHE A 391 36.71 12.51 -20.55
N PRO A 392 36.11 13.31 -21.46
CA PRO A 392 34.86 14.04 -21.29
C PRO A 392 33.63 13.12 -21.41
N CYS A 393 32.60 13.35 -20.60
CA CYS A 393 31.39 12.53 -20.59
C CYS A 393 30.11 13.33 -20.39
N ILE A 394 28.96 12.69 -20.65
CA ILE A 394 27.64 13.19 -20.28
C ILE A 394 27.15 12.35 -19.11
N LEU A 395 27.02 12.97 -17.94
CA LEU A 395 26.53 12.33 -16.71
C LEU A 395 24.99 12.16 -16.72
N GLY A 396 24.41 11.77 -15.58
CA GLY A 396 22.98 11.60 -15.39
C GLY A 396 22.50 10.17 -15.59
N HIS A 397 21.66 9.72 -14.66
CA HIS A 397 21.09 8.36 -14.67
C HIS A 397 19.68 8.25 -14.07
N GLU A 398 19.07 9.35 -13.60
CA GLU A 398 17.71 9.39 -13.03
C GLU A 398 16.80 10.19 -13.99
N ALA A 399 16.14 9.54 -14.96
CA ALA A 399 15.35 10.27 -15.96
C ALA A 399 13.98 9.67 -16.28
N GLY A 400 13.08 10.54 -16.74
CA GLY A 400 11.84 10.18 -17.40
C GLY A 400 11.93 10.64 -18.85
N ALA A 401 11.67 9.73 -19.79
CA ALA A 401 11.92 9.97 -21.20
C ALA A 401 10.83 9.39 -22.10
N ILE A 402 10.79 9.86 -23.35
CA ILE A 402 9.90 9.34 -24.39
C ILE A 402 10.78 8.75 -25.50
N VAL A 403 10.45 7.55 -25.97
CA VAL A 403 11.18 6.92 -27.07
C VAL A 403 11.00 7.75 -28.34
N GLU A 404 12.11 8.13 -28.97
CA GLU A 404 12.14 8.81 -30.26
C GLU A 404 12.28 7.79 -31.40
N SER A 405 13.29 6.94 -31.34
CA SER A 405 13.52 5.89 -32.32
C SER A 405 14.14 4.64 -31.68
N VAL A 406 14.01 3.52 -32.37
CA VAL A 406 14.57 2.23 -31.96
C VAL A 406 15.46 1.69 -33.07
N GLY A 407 16.55 1.04 -32.71
CA GLY A 407 17.39 0.34 -33.66
C GLY A 407 16.89 -1.07 -33.97
N GLU A 408 17.60 -1.75 -34.87
CA GLU A 408 17.26 -3.09 -35.34
C GLU A 408 17.08 -4.09 -34.18
N GLY A 409 16.09 -4.98 -34.29
CA GLY A 409 15.84 -6.06 -33.31
C GLY A 409 15.16 -5.63 -32.01
N VAL A 410 14.92 -4.33 -31.78
CA VAL A 410 14.20 -3.86 -30.59
C VAL A 410 12.69 -4.02 -30.77
N SER A 411 12.07 -4.81 -29.90
CA SER A 411 10.62 -5.04 -29.86
C SER A 411 9.97 -4.68 -28.52
N SER A 412 10.77 -4.42 -27.49
CA SER A 412 10.28 -4.18 -26.13
C SER A 412 9.64 -2.80 -25.92
N VAL A 413 9.96 -1.84 -26.78
CA VAL A 413 9.45 -0.47 -26.78
C VAL A 413 9.34 0.00 -28.23
N LYS A 414 8.55 1.06 -28.47
CA LYS A 414 8.41 1.71 -29.77
C LYS A 414 8.40 3.24 -29.62
N PRO A 415 8.60 4.01 -30.71
CA PRO A 415 8.45 5.47 -30.69
C PRO A 415 7.16 5.92 -29.99
N GLY A 416 7.26 6.95 -29.15
CA GLY A 416 6.17 7.48 -28.34
C GLY A 416 5.91 6.76 -27.01
N ASP A 417 6.49 5.58 -26.77
CA ASP A 417 6.38 4.93 -25.46
C ASP A 417 7.11 5.78 -24.39
N HIS A 418 6.50 5.90 -23.21
CA HIS A 418 7.13 6.53 -22.04
C HIS A 418 8.03 5.51 -21.34
N VAL A 419 9.24 5.92 -20.97
CA VAL A 419 10.23 5.05 -20.36
C VAL A 419 10.98 5.73 -19.22
N VAL A 420 11.45 4.91 -18.28
CA VAL A 420 12.44 5.28 -17.27
C VAL A 420 13.75 4.55 -17.63
N PRO A 421 14.83 5.27 -17.99
CA PRO A 421 16.15 4.69 -18.16
C PRO A 421 16.66 4.12 -16.83
N CYS A 422 17.18 2.89 -16.86
CA CYS A 422 17.65 2.18 -15.69
C CYS A 422 19.12 1.79 -15.87
N TYR A 423 19.98 2.25 -14.95
CA TYR A 423 21.41 1.90 -14.99
C TYR A 423 21.68 0.41 -14.74
N THR A 424 20.76 -0.30 -14.08
CA THR A 424 20.82 -1.76 -13.95
C THR A 424 20.01 -2.39 -15.08
N PRO A 425 20.65 -3.07 -16.05
CA PRO A 425 19.94 -3.66 -17.19
C PRO A 425 19.14 -4.91 -16.79
N GLN A 426 18.19 -5.32 -17.63
CA GLN A 426 17.49 -6.60 -17.53
C GLN A 426 17.29 -7.20 -18.93
N CYS A 427 18.16 -8.14 -19.31
CA CYS A 427 18.07 -8.76 -20.64
C CYS A 427 16.98 -9.83 -20.74
N ASN A 428 16.70 -10.56 -19.65
CA ASN A 428 15.76 -11.70 -19.61
C ASN A 428 16.05 -12.83 -20.61
N GLU A 429 17.23 -12.84 -21.21
CA GLU A 429 17.63 -13.90 -22.13
C GLU A 429 17.70 -15.27 -21.43
N PRO A 430 17.35 -16.37 -22.13
CA PRO A 430 17.35 -17.71 -21.54
C PRO A 430 18.70 -18.15 -20.96
N ASP A 431 19.81 -17.71 -21.56
CA ASP A 431 21.20 -18.02 -21.15
C ASP A 431 21.70 -17.14 -19.99
N CYS A 432 21.00 -16.05 -19.66
CA CYS A 432 21.42 -15.15 -18.58
C CYS A 432 21.00 -15.69 -17.21
N ILE A 433 21.87 -16.48 -16.59
CA ILE A 433 21.63 -17.10 -15.28
C ILE A 433 21.26 -16.09 -14.18
N PHE A 434 21.74 -14.85 -14.26
CA PHE A 434 21.43 -13.77 -13.32
C PHE A 434 19.97 -13.33 -13.45
N CYS A 435 19.52 -13.02 -14.68
CA CYS A 435 18.13 -12.64 -14.92
C CYS A 435 17.16 -13.80 -14.64
N ARG A 436 17.57 -15.05 -14.87
CA ARG A 436 16.76 -16.24 -14.58
C ARG A 436 16.70 -16.60 -13.09
N SER A 437 17.69 -16.18 -12.31
CA SER A 437 17.72 -16.42 -10.86
C SER A 437 16.78 -15.46 -10.10
N PRO A 438 16.05 -15.92 -9.07
CA PRO A 438 15.34 -15.04 -8.15
C PRO A 438 16.27 -14.43 -7.09
N LYS A 439 17.55 -14.83 -7.04
CA LYS A 439 18.50 -14.41 -5.99
C LYS A 439 19.18 -13.08 -6.28
N THR A 440 18.98 -12.48 -7.45
CA THR A 440 19.70 -11.27 -7.87
C THR A 440 18.97 -10.51 -8.97
N ASN A 441 19.29 -9.23 -9.10
CA ASN A 441 18.92 -8.36 -10.21
C ASN A 441 20.13 -7.92 -11.07
N LEU A 442 21.33 -8.41 -10.79
CA LEU A 442 22.58 -7.95 -11.39
C LEU A 442 22.84 -8.60 -12.77
N CYS A 443 22.13 -8.14 -13.80
CA CYS A 443 22.36 -8.59 -15.17
C CYS A 443 23.76 -8.16 -15.66
N PRO A 444 24.62 -9.09 -16.12
CA PRO A 444 25.98 -8.74 -16.53
C PRO A 444 26.10 -8.33 -18.00
N ARG A 445 25.03 -8.46 -18.81
CA ARG A 445 25.09 -8.50 -20.28
C ARG A 445 25.88 -7.36 -20.92
N ILE A 446 25.74 -6.15 -20.41
CA ILE A 446 26.41 -4.94 -20.95
C ILE A 446 27.45 -4.36 -19.98
N ARG A 447 27.70 -5.00 -18.84
CA ARG A 447 28.55 -4.42 -17.79
C ARG A 447 29.97 -4.11 -18.27
N GLY A 448 30.52 -4.96 -19.14
CA GLY A 448 31.88 -4.83 -19.68
C GLY A 448 32.11 -3.63 -20.61
N THR A 449 31.05 -3.09 -21.22
CA THR A 449 31.10 -1.86 -22.04
C THR A 449 30.55 -0.66 -21.29
N GLN A 450 29.48 -0.85 -20.51
CA GLN A 450 28.84 0.18 -19.70
C GLN A 450 29.82 0.86 -18.73
N GLY A 451 30.68 0.09 -18.06
CA GLY A 451 31.73 0.62 -17.16
C GLY A 451 32.87 1.36 -17.86
N LYS A 452 32.96 1.22 -19.19
CA LYS A 452 33.93 1.94 -20.02
C LYS A 452 33.31 3.14 -20.72
N GLY A 453 32.07 3.49 -20.37
CA GLY A 453 31.33 4.58 -20.98
C GLY A 453 30.98 4.35 -22.45
N LEU A 454 30.70 3.10 -22.83
CA LEU A 454 30.43 2.69 -24.22
C LEU A 454 29.14 1.87 -24.34
N MET A 455 28.54 1.90 -25.52
CA MET A 455 27.39 1.08 -25.91
C MET A 455 27.79 -0.40 -26.07
N PRO A 456 26.83 -1.34 -26.22
CA PRO A 456 27.14 -2.77 -26.35
C PRO A 456 28.10 -3.14 -27.47
N ASP A 457 28.19 -2.33 -28.53
CA ASP A 457 29.13 -2.50 -29.64
C ASP A 457 30.54 -1.92 -29.38
N GLY A 458 30.80 -1.41 -28.17
CA GLY A 458 32.08 -0.82 -27.80
C GLY A 458 32.32 0.59 -28.36
N THR A 459 31.29 1.29 -28.82
CA THR A 459 31.40 2.68 -29.34
C THR A 459 30.53 3.66 -28.56
N THR A 460 30.76 4.96 -28.74
CA THR A 460 29.87 6.01 -28.21
C THR A 460 28.81 6.43 -29.24
N ARG A 461 27.78 7.13 -28.79
CA ARG A 461 26.75 7.78 -29.62
C ARG A 461 26.84 9.30 -29.57
N PHE A 462 27.80 9.84 -28.82
CA PHE A 462 27.91 11.26 -28.56
C PHE A 462 29.19 11.82 -29.13
N LYS A 463 29.07 12.96 -29.82
CA LYS A 463 30.19 13.74 -30.33
C LYS A 463 29.96 15.21 -30.03
N ARG A 464 31.01 15.94 -29.72
CA ARG A 464 31.00 17.41 -29.72
C ARG A 464 30.88 17.92 -31.16
N ALA A 465 30.62 19.21 -31.32
CA ALA A 465 30.53 19.85 -32.64
C ALA A 465 31.83 19.74 -33.47
N ASP A 466 32.99 19.62 -32.82
CA ASP A 466 34.29 19.41 -33.44
C ASP A 466 34.60 17.95 -33.81
N GLY A 467 33.66 17.03 -33.53
CA GLY A 467 33.81 15.59 -33.77
C GLY A 467 34.44 14.80 -32.63
N THR A 468 34.89 15.45 -31.55
CA THR A 468 35.46 14.78 -30.38
C THR A 468 34.43 13.84 -29.74
N PRO A 469 34.74 12.55 -29.52
CA PRO A 469 33.81 11.63 -28.87
C PRO A 469 33.61 11.98 -27.39
N LEU A 470 32.38 11.80 -26.89
CA LEU A 470 32.04 11.91 -25.48
C LEU A 470 31.66 10.54 -24.92
N TYR A 471 32.11 10.20 -23.72
CA TYR A 471 31.73 8.94 -23.08
C TYR A 471 30.30 8.96 -22.55
N HIS A 472 29.68 7.77 -22.56
CA HIS A 472 28.44 7.51 -21.82
C HIS A 472 28.72 7.37 -20.32
N PHE A 473 27.69 7.53 -19.50
CA PHE A 473 27.74 7.37 -18.06
C PHE A 473 26.62 6.44 -17.60
N MET A 474 26.98 5.37 -16.89
CA MET A 474 26.06 4.36 -16.35
C MET A 474 25.11 3.73 -17.41
N GLY A 475 25.42 3.87 -18.70
CA GLY A 475 24.55 3.46 -19.80
C GLY A 475 23.25 4.28 -19.91
N CYS A 476 23.22 5.47 -19.31
CA CYS A 476 22.07 6.38 -19.27
C CYS A 476 22.36 7.74 -19.92
N SER A 477 23.37 8.48 -19.44
CA SER A 477 23.78 9.80 -19.93
C SER A 477 22.63 10.79 -20.12
N THR A 478 21.86 11.02 -19.06
CA THR A 478 20.59 11.76 -19.13
C THR A 478 20.71 13.26 -18.92
N PHE A 479 21.92 13.82 -18.74
CA PHE A 479 22.15 15.27 -18.78
C PHE A 479 22.19 15.81 -20.23
N SER A 480 21.27 15.36 -21.07
CA SER A 480 21.11 15.77 -22.46
C SER A 480 19.65 15.67 -22.88
N GLU A 481 19.21 16.51 -23.81
CA GLU A 481 17.85 16.46 -24.37
C GLU A 481 17.56 15.13 -25.07
N TYR A 482 18.59 14.47 -25.63
CA TYR A 482 18.49 13.14 -26.24
C TYR A 482 19.63 12.25 -25.79
N THR A 483 19.32 10.99 -25.50
CA THR A 483 20.31 9.96 -25.16
C THR A 483 20.02 8.65 -25.87
N VAL A 484 21.01 7.77 -25.97
CA VAL A 484 20.88 6.43 -26.53
C VAL A 484 21.20 5.40 -25.44
N LEU A 485 20.30 4.44 -25.29
CA LEU A 485 20.32 3.40 -24.27
C LEU A 485 20.37 2.03 -24.92
N ALA A 486 20.92 1.03 -24.23
CA ALA A 486 20.62 -0.35 -24.58
C ALA A 486 19.13 -0.61 -24.29
N ALA A 487 18.40 -1.28 -25.19
CA ALA A 487 16.97 -1.55 -25.00
C ALA A 487 16.65 -2.30 -23.69
N ILE A 488 17.61 -3.12 -23.23
CA ILE A 488 17.52 -3.86 -21.97
C ILE A 488 17.62 -2.98 -20.71
N SER A 489 17.89 -1.68 -20.88
CA SER A 489 17.91 -0.66 -19.82
C SER A 489 16.70 0.29 -19.87
N CYS A 490 15.74 0.05 -20.78
CA CYS A 490 14.53 0.87 -20.90
C CYS A 490 13.34 0.20 -20.21
N ALA A 491 12.91 0.73 -19.06
CA ALA A 491 11.67 0.29 -18.42
C ALA A 491 10.48 1.08 -19.00
N LYS A 492 9.58 0.39 -19.69
CA LYS A 492 8.36 0.99 -20.25
C LYS A 492 7.33 1.24 -19.17
N VAL A 493 6.85 2.47 -19.05
CA VAL A 493 5.93 2.88 -17.99
C VAL A 493 4.61 3.40 -18.56
N HIS A 494 3.61 3.52 -17.68
CA HIS A 494 2.29 4.00 -18.07
C HIS A 494 2.36 5.45 -18.59
N THR A 495 1.72 5.74 -19.72
CA THR A 495 1.83 7.06 -20.39
C THR A 495 1.20 8.20 -19.61
N ALA A 496 0.26 7.91 -18.72
CA ALA A 496 -0.32 8.91 -17.82
C ALA A 496 0.62 9.34 -16.67
N ALA A 497 1.74 8.65 -16.46
CA ALA A 497 2.65 8.96 -15.37
C ALA A 497 3.47 10.24 -15.67
N PRO A 498 3.55 11.19 -14.73
CA PRO A 498 4.33 12.42 -14.89
C PRO A 498 5.83 12.11 -14.88
N LEU A 499 6.50 12.24 -16.04
CA LEU A 499 7.90 11.85 -16.22
C LEU A 499 8.87 12.67 -15.36
N GLU A 500 8.49 13.89 -14.99
CA GLU A 500 9.19 14.74 -14.02
C GLU A 500 9.19 14.21 -12.59
N LYS A 501 8.31 13.24 -12.29
CA LYS A 501 8.29 12.51 -11.01
C LYS A 501 8.89 11.12 -11.19
N MET A 502 8.59 10.45 -12.29
CA MET A 502 9.03 9.07 -12.52
C MET A 502 10.54 8.98 -12.73
N CYS A 503 11.23 10.08 -13.05
CA CYS A 503 12.68 10.13 -13.15
C CYS A 503 13.40 9.63 -11.89
N LEU A 504 12.82 9.81 -10.71
CA LEU A 504 13.38 9.36 -9.43
C LEU A 504 13.37 7.82 -9.28
N LEU A 505 12.51 7.12 -10.04
CA LEU A 505 12.35 5.68 -9.94
C LEU A 505 13.46 4.91 -10.67
N GLY A 506 14.32 5.59 -11.43
CA GLY A 506 15.50 5.03 -12.06
C GLY A 506 16.69 4.81 -11.10
N CYS A 507 16.66 5.35 -9.87
CA CYS A 507 17.74 5.14 -8.89
C CYS A 507 17.28 5.25 -7.42
N GLY A 508 17.44 6.41 -6.79
CA GLY A 508 17.49 6.51 -5.32
C GLY A 508 16.22 6.10 -4.59
N VAL A 509 15.05 6.49 -5.10
CA VAL A 509 13.77 6.18 -4.46
C VAL A 509 13.47 4.69 -4.49
N SER A 510 13.51 4.09 -5.69
CA SER A 510 13.35 2.64 -5.88
C SER A 510 14.38 1.85 -5.06
N THR A 511 15.62 2.33 -4.96
CA THR A 511 16.67 1.68 -4.19
C THR A 511 16.32 1.56 -2.71
N GLY A 512 15.90 2.67 -2.07
CA GLY A 512 15.55 2.64 -0.65
C GLY A 512 14.33 1.78 -0.36
N TRP A 513 13.31 1.83 -1.23
CA TRP A 513 12.14 0.96 -1.12
C TRP A 513 12.48 -0.52 -1.23
N GLY A 514 13.27 -0.88 -2.24
CA GLY A 514 13.64 -2.26 -2.48
C GLY A 514 14.60 -2.82 -1.43
N ALA A 515 15.44 -1.98 -0.81
CA ALA A 515 16.26 -2.38 0.34
C ALA A 515 15.39 -2.96 1.46
N VAL A 516 14.23 -2.32 1.73
CA VAL A 516 13.27 -2.76 2.75
C VAL A 516 12.47 -3.97 2.27
N TRP A 517 11.83 -3.90 1.11
CA TRP A 517 10.86 -4.93 0.68
C TRP A 517 11.51 -6.19 0.08
N ASN A 518 12.64 -6.05 -0.59
CA ASN A 518 13.26 -7.14 -1.34
C ASN A 518 14.49 -7.71 -0.63
N THR A 519 15.42 -6.84 -0.22
CA THR A 519 16.69 -7.28 0.40
C THR A 519 16.49 -7.72 1.84
N CYS A 520 15.99 -6.82 2.70
CA CYS A 520 15.81 -7.10 4.12
C CYS A 520 14.49 -7.79 4.44
N LYS A 521 13.45 -7.55 3.61
CA LYS A 521 12.08 -8.07 3.80
C LYS A 521 11.50 -7.73 5.18
N VAL A 522 11.61 -6.46 5.54
CA VAL A 522 11.20 -5.94 6.85
C VAL A 522 9.74 -6.34 7.15
N GLU A 523 9.53 -6.97 8.30
CA GLU A 523 8.24 -7.42 8.78
C GLU A 523 7.50 -6.38 9.62
N ASN A 524 6.18 -6.57 9.73
CA ASN A 524 5.33 -5.78 10.61
C ASN A 524 5.79 -5.92 12.07
N GLY A 525 5.85 -4.80 12.79
CA GLY A 525 6.30 -4.71 14.18
C GLY A 525 7.80 -4.49 14.34
N ALA A 526 8.61 -4.62 13.28
CA ALA A 526 10.06 -4.49 13.36
C ALA A 526 10.52 -3.08 13.78
N SER A 527 11.69 -3.03 14.39
CA SER A 527 12.45 -1.82 14.68
C SER A 527 13.53 -1.57 13.62
N VAL A 528 13.61 -0.33 13.15
CA VAL A 528 14.49 0.06 12.03
C VAL A 528 15.35 1.26 12.41
N ALA A 529 16.64 1.22 12.11
CA ALA A 529 17.53 2.40 12.14
C ALA A 529 17.98 2.79 10.73
N VAL A 530 17.88 4.06 10.39
CA VAL A 530 18.26 4.58 9.06
C VAL A 530 19.32 5.65 9.22
N PHE A 531 20.53 5.37 8.74
CA PHE A 531 21.67 6.27 8.78
C PHE A 531 21.76 7.07 7.48
N GLY A 532 21.57 8.37 7.57
CA GLY A 532 21.50 9.31 6.45
C GLY A 532 20.06 9.55 5.99
N CYS A 533 19.55 10.77 6.14
CA CYS A 533 18.18 11.18 5.82
C CYS A 533 18.11 11.95 4.47
N GLY A 534 18.90 11.55 3.48
CA GLY A 534 18.71 11.97 2.08
C GLY A 534 17.58 11.19 1.40
N ALA A 535 17.36 11.38 0.10
CA ALA A 535 16.23 10.73 -0.59
C ALA A 535 16.21 9.19 -0.45
N VAL A 536 17.38 8.53 -0.49
CA VAL A 536 17.48 7.07 -0.29
C VAL A 536 17.01 6.67 1.12
N GLY A 537 17.53 7.33 2.16
CA GLY A 537 17.15 7.04 3.54
C GLY A 537 15.69 7.38 3.83
N LEU A 538 15.18 8.50 3.30
CA LEU A 538 13.75 8.83 3.38
C LEU A 538 12.87 7.79 2.64
N SER A 539 13.39 7.15 1.59
CA SER A 539 12.71 6.03 0.91
C SER A 539 12.73 4.76 1.75
N VAL A 540 13.84 4.46 2.43
CA VAL A 540 13.88 3.38 3.45
C VAL A 540 12.85 3.63 4.55
N ILE A 541 12.78 4.86 5.09
CA ILE A 541 11.82 5.24 6.13
C ILE A 541 10.37 5.03 5.64
N GLN A 542 10.04 5.52 4.43
CA GLN A 542 8.71 5.34 3.85
C GLN A 542 8.35 3.86 3.70
N ALA A 543 9.26 3.05 3.14
CA ALA A 543 9.00 1.64 2.93
C ALA A 543 8.92 0.86 4.25
N ALA A 544 9.71 1.21 5.26
CA ALA A 544 9.64 0.62 6.59
C ALA A 544 8.28 0.90 7.24
N LYS A 545 7.78 2.15 7.15
CA LYS A 545 6.44 2.52 7.62
C LYS A 545 5.35 1.72 6.89
N LEU A 546 5.43 1.62 5.56
CA LEU A 546 4.47 0.86 4.76
C LEU A 546 4.52 -0.66 5.05
N SER A 547 5.66 -1.17 5.54
CA SER A 547 5.81 -2.56 5.99
C SER A 547 5.27 -2.80 7.41
N GLY A 548 4.86 -1.74 8.12
CA GLY A 548 4.34 -1.82 9.47
C GLY A 548 5.42 -1.83 10.56
N ALA A 549 6.62 -1.33 10.29
CA ALA A 549 7.65 -1.18 11.33
C ALA A 549 7.11 -0.32 12.50
N SER A 550 7.28 -0.80 13.73
CA SER A 550 6.73 -0.16 14.94
C SER A 550 7.56 1.02 15.41
N ARG A 551 8.87 1.00 15.10
CA ARG A 551 9.82 2.05 15.47
C ARG A 551 10.81 2.28 14.34
N ILE A 552 10.97 3.53 13.91
CA ILE A 552 11.85 3.92 12.81
C ILE A 552 12.71 5.09 13.29
N ILE A 553 13.99 4.81 13.55
CA ILE A 553 14.96 5.76 14.09
C ILE A 553 15.73 6.39 12.93
N ALA A 554 15.49 7.67 12.69
CA ALA A 554 16.20 8.48 11.70
C ALA A 554 17.49 9.07 12.32
N ILE A 555 18.63 8.85 11.66
CA ILE A 555 19.95 9.23 12.15
C ILE A 555 20.63 10.10 11.10
N ASP A 556 20.92 11.36 11.42
CA ASP A 556 21.61 12.29 10.52
C ASP A 556 22.35 13.38 11.33
N LEU A 557 23.43 13.93 10.77
CA LEU A 557 24.18 15.03 11.37
C LEU A 557 23.49 16.39 11.19
N ASN A 558 22.57 16.50 10.22
CA ASN A 558 21.76 17.70 10.00
C ASN A 558 20.35 17.51 10.60
N PRO A 559 20.05 18.12 11.76
CA PRO A 559 18.75 17.97 12.41
C PRO A 559 17.58 18.58 11.59
N GLN A 560 17.84 19.47 10.63
CA GLN A 560 16.81 20.03 9.77
C GLN A 560 16.12 18.95 8.91
N LYS A 561 16.82 17.85 8.60
CA LYS A 561 16.27 16.72 7.85
C LYS A 561 15.24 15.91 8.63
N PHE A 562 15.20 16.04 9.96
CA PHE A 562 14.26 15.30 10.79
C PHE A 562 12.79 15.70 10.55
N THR A 563 12.53 16.93 10.12
CA THR A 563 11.20 17.36 9.69
C THR A 563 10.70 16.51 8.52
N ALA A 564 11.53 16.33 7.48
CA ALA A 564 11.20 15.47 6.35
C ALA A 564 11.09 14.00 6.81
N ALA A 565 12.08 13.49 7.54
CA ALA A 565 12.06 12.12 8.04
C ALA A 565 10.78 11.77 8.82
N ARG A 566 10.29 12.70 9.65
CA ARG A 566 9.01 12.54 10.36
C ARG A 566 7.83 12.41 9.41
N ALA A 567 7.75 13.27 8.39
CA ALA A 567 6.69 13.22 7.39
C ALA A 567 6.68 11.89 6.62
N PHE A 568 7.87 11.35 6.31
CA PHE A 568 8.02 10.05 5.65
C PHE A 568 7.76 8.85 6.56
N GLY A 569 7.83 9.01 7.88
CA GLY A 569 7.42 7.97 8.83
C GLY A 569 8.35 7.69 10.01
N ALA A 570 9.45 8.42 10.18
CA ALA A 570 10.34 8.23 11.31
C ALA A 570 9.64 8.58 12.64
N THR A 571 9.84 7.73 13.65
CA THR A 571 9.28 7.87 14.99
C THR A 571 10.26 8.53 15.97
N ASP A 572 11.55 8.28 15.77
CA ASP A 572 12.64 8.73 16.63
C ASP A 572 13.73 9.39 15.78
N PHE A 573 14.51 10.27 16.40
CA PHE A 573 15.50 11.09 15.72
C PHE A 573 16.75 11.17 16.58
N VAL A 574 17.92 10.89 16.00
CA VAL A 574 19.18 10.96 16.72
C VAL A 574 20.20 11.70 15.86
N ASN A 575 20.70 12.81 16.39
CA ASN A 575 21.89 13.45 15.86
C ASN A 575 23.11 12.93 16.63
N PRO A 576 24.08 12.26 15.98
CA PRO A 576 25.28 11.76 16.65
C PRO A 576 26.11 12.83 17.37
N LYS A 577 25.94 14.12 17.05
CA LYS A 577 26.62 15.23 17.75
C LYS A 577 26.01 15.57 19.12
N ASP A 578 24.77 15.14 19.36
CA ASP A 578 24.00 15.50 20.55
C ASP A 578 24.03 14.38 21.62
N ILE A 579 24.87 13.36 21.43
CA ILE A 579 24.99 12.20 22.32
C ILE A 579 26.43 12.02 22.80
N GLU A 580 26.60 11.34 23.94
CA GLU A 580 27.89 10.90 24.42
C GLU A 580 28.22 9.49 23.94
N GLY A 581 29.41 9.32 23.35
CA GLY A 581 29.94 8.03 22.92
C GLY A 581 29.46 7.56 21.53
N PRO A 582 29.76 6.30 21.16
CA PRO A 582 29.46 5.78 19.82
C PRO A 582 27.95 5.63 19.57
N ILE A 583 27.49 6.07 18.39
CA ILE A 583 26.07 6.04 17.99
C ILE A 583 25.45 4.65 18.12
N GLN A 584 26.18 3.58 17.75
CA GLN A 584 25.68 2.22 17.85
C GLN A 584 25.34 1.81 19.29
N GLN A 585 26.10 2.29 20.28
CA GLN A 585 25.83 2.00 21.69
C GLN A 585 24.61 2.79 22.19
N HIS A 586 24.42 4.01 21.69
CA HIS A 586 23.24 4.81 21.98
C HIS A 586 21.97 4.13 21.45
N ILE A 587 21.98 3.67 20.19
CA ILE A 587 20.85 2.94 19.59
C ILE A 587 20.55 1.64 20.34
N ILE A 588 21.57 0.87 20.74
CA ILE A 588 21.37 -0.34 21.57
C ILE A 588 20.70 0.03 22.89
N LYS A 589 21.12 1.09 23.58
CA LYS A 589 20.47 1.54 24.82
C LYS A 589 19.00 1.91 24.60
N MET A 590 18.69 2.59 23.49
CA MET A 590 17.31 2.95 23.13
C MET A 590 16.42 1.73 22.86
N THR A 591 17.01 0.61 22.44
CA THR A 591 16.31 -0.58 21.92
C THR A 591 16.60 -1.85 22.71
N GLN A 592 17.27 -1.72 23.85
CA GLN A 592 17.81 -2.78 24.72
C GLN A 592 18.90 -3.66 24.07
N TRP A 593 18.64 -4.24 22.90
CA TRP A 593 19.52 -5.23 22.26
C TRP A 593 19.97 -4.87 20.84
N GLY A 594 19.51 -3.72 20.31
CA GLY A 594 19.71 -3.28 18.93
C GLY A 594 18.43 -3.37 18.10
N VAL A 595 18.46 -2.80 16.90
CA VAL A 595 17.31 -2.78 15.98
C VAL A 595 17.24 -4.05 15.12
N ASP A 596 16.05 -4.48 14.72
CA ASP A 596 15.88 -5.65 13.83
C ASP A 596 16.56 -5.41 12.49
N TYR A 597 16.44 -4.19 11.95
CA TYR A 597 17.07 -3.79 10.70
C TYR A 597 17.80 -2.46 10.82
N SER A 598 18.97 -2.36 10.21
CA SER A 598 19.67 -1.09 10.02
C SER A 598 20.05 -0.88 8.56
N PHE A 599 20.01 0.37 8.11
CA PHE A 599 20.31 0.73 6.72
C PHE A 599 21.33 1.87 6.69
N ASP A 600 22.49 1.63 6.07
CA ASP A 600 23.43 2.70 5.72
C ASP A 600 23.03 3.32 4.38
N CYS A 601 22.70 4.61 4.42
CA CYS A 601 22.39 5.43 3.26
C CYS A 601 23.42 6.57 3.07
N THR A 602 24.65 6.42 3.61
CA THR A 602 25.66 7.48 3.62
C THR A 602 26.86 7.21 2.71
N GLY A 603 27.25 5.95 2.54
CA GLY A 603 28.48 5.59 1.82
C GLY A 603 29.75 5.73 2.69
N ASN A 604 29.61 5.98 3.99
CA ASN A 604 30.74 6.07 4.90
C ASN A 604 30.98 4.72 5.61
N THR A 605 32.16 4.12 5.47
CA THR A 605 32.48 2.79 6.02
C THR A 605 32.40 2.73 7.55
N GLU A 606 32.66 3.83 8.26
CA GLU A 606 32.49 3.88 9.71
C GLU A 606 31.00 3.88 10.11
N VAL A 607 30.16 4.53 9.31
CA VAL A 607 28.70 4.50 9.49
C VAL A 607 28.14 3.12 9.14
N MET A 608 28.63 2.47 8.08
CA MET A 608 28.28 1.09 7.74
C MET A 608 28.59 0.14 8.90
N ARG A 609 29.76 0.29 9.53
CA ARG A 609 30.13 -0.46 10.74
C ARG A 609 29.19 -0.17 11.90
N ALA A 610 28.89 1.10 12.17
CA ALA A 610 27.99 1.48 13.26
C ALA A 610 26.57 0.93 13.04
N ALA A 611 26.08 0.95 11.80
CA ALA A 611 24.80 0.35 11.42
C ALA A 611 24.79 -1.16 11.70
N LEU A 612 25.85 -1.90 11.35
CA LEU A 612 25.96 -3.31 11.70
C LEU A 612 25.94 -3.51 13.21
N GLU A 613 26.79 -2.77 13.93
CA GLU A 613 26.99 -2.98 15.36
C GLU A 613 25.76 -2.58 16.20
N CYS A 614 24.86 -1.73 15.67
CA CYS A 614 23.60 -1.38 16.34
C CYS A 614 22.44 -2.32 16.01
N ALA A 615 22.60 -3.26 15.07
CA ALA A 615 21.58 -4.26 14.77
C ALA A 615 21.43 -5.25 15.95
N HIS A 616 20.27 -5.89 16.06
CA HIS A 616 19.91 -6.75 17.18
C HIS A 616 20.84 -7.97 17.26
N ARG A 617 21.31 -8.30 18.47
CA ARG A 617 22.06 -9.54 18.71
C ARG A 617 21.16 -10.75 18.44
N GLY A 618 21.60 -11.71 17.65
CA GLY A 618 20.87 -12.95 17.37
C GLY A 618 20.23 -13.01 15.98
N TRP A 619 19.62 -11.92 15.51
CA TRP A 619 18.92 -11.93 14.20
C TRP A 619 19.05 -10.64 13.37
N GLY A 620 19.59 -9.56 13.93
CA GLY A 620 19.58 -8.24 13.30
C GLY A 620 20.28 -8.22 11.93
N THR A 621 19.70 -7.52 10.97
CA THR A 621 20.24 -7.42 9.60
C THR A 621 20.60 -5.98 9.27
N SER A 622 21.86 -5.76 8.87
CA SER A 622 22.34 -4.46 8.41
C SER A 622 22.55 -4.46 6.91
N CYS A 623 21.93 -3.51 6.21
CA CYS A 623 21.99 -3.36 4.77
C CYS A 623 22.81 -2.13 4.38
N VAL A 624 23.89 -2.36 3.65
CA VAL A 624 24.67 -1.30 3.00
C VAL A 624 23.99 -0.90 1.70
N ILE A 625 23.58 0.37 1.60
CA ILE A 625 23.03 0.98 0.38
C ILE A 625 23.98 2.04 -0.17
N GLY A 626 24.58 2.84 0.72
CA GLY A 626 25.53 3.86 0.33
C GLY A 626 26.76 3.29 -0.37
N VAL A 627 27.24 3.98 -1.40
CA VAL A 627 28.44 3.58 -2.16
C VAL A 627 29.66 4.21 -1.51
N ALA A 628 30.58 3.36 -1.03
CA ALA A 628 31.83 3.82 -0.44
C ALA A 628 32.85 4.26 -1.50
N ALA A 629 33.75 5.17 -1.10
CA ALA A 629 34.82 5.60 -1.97
C ALA A 629 35.77 4.44 -2.33
N SER A 630 36.41 4.53 -3.49
CA SER A 630 37.36 3.51 -3.96
C SER A 630 38.45 3.21 -2.93
N GLY A 631 38.78 1.93 -2.77
CA GLY A 631 39.81 1.46 -1.84
C GLY A 631 39.43 1.52 -0.36
N LYS A 632 38.19 1.90 -0.01
CA LYS A 632 37.70 1.83 1.37
C LYS A 632 37.20 0.43 1.71
N GLU A 633 37.47 0.00 2.93
CA GLU A 633 37.06 -1.29 3.45
C GLU A 633 36.14 -1.12 4.65
N ILE A 634 35.13 -1.98 4.73
CA ILE A 634 34.31 -2.13 5.93
C ILE A 634 34.99 -3.10 6.90
N SER A 635 34.92 -2.82 8.19
CA SER A 635 35.48 -3.70 9.22
C SER A 635 34.54 -3.84 10.41
N THR A 636 34.56 -5.01 11.05
CA THR A 636 33.95 -5.21 12.37
C THR A 636 34.65 -6.36 13.09
N ARG A 637 34.33 -6.60 14.36
CA ARG A 637 34.77 -7.82 15.05
C ARG A 637 33.93 -9.00 14.54
N PRO A 638 34.52 -10.13 14.09
CA PRO A 638 33.76 -11.29 13.59
C PRO A 638 32.69 -11.80 14.57
N PHE A 639 32.91 -11.60 15.87
CA PHE A 639 31.94 -11.95 16.91
C PHE A 639 30.57 -11.27 16.73
N GLN A 640 30.49 -10.11 16.08
CA GLN A 640 29.21 -9.47 15.74
C GLN A 640 28.36 -10.35 14.81
N LEU A 641 29.00 -11.04 13.87
CA LEU A 641 28.35 -11.96 12.92
C LEU A 641 28.11 -13.34 13.54
N VAL A 642 29.10 -13.87 14.28
CA VAL A 642 28.97 -15.15 15.00
C VAL A 642 27.78 -15.12 15.96
N THR A 643 27.50 -13.97 16.56
CA THR A 643 26.33 -13.78 17.45
C THR A 643 25.03 -13.43 16.73
N GLY A 644 24.93 -13.74 15.43
CA GLY A 644 23.67 -13.81 14.69
C GLY A 644 23.31 -12.60 13.83
N ARG A 645 24.14 -11.55 13.79
CA ARG A 645 23.90 -10.44 12.85
C ARG A 645 24.23 -10.84 11.42
N LYS A 646 23.50 -10.25 10.48
CA LYS A 646 23.74 -10.39 9.04
C LYS A 646 24.19 -9.05 8.46
N TRP A 647 25.24 -9.07 7.64
CA TRP A 647 25.67 -7.90 6.88
C TRP A 647 25.41 -8.16 5.39
N VAL A 648 24.51 -7.38 4.81
CA VAL A 648 24.07 -7.53 3.41
C VAL A 648 24.23 -6.22 2.68
N GLY A 649 24.15 -6.26 1.35
CA GLY A 649 24.11 -5.08 0.49
C GLY A 649 22.95 -5.17 -0.48
N THR A 650 22.59 -4.03 -1.08
CA THR A 650 21.58 -3.99 -2.13
C THR A 650 22.06 -3.15 -3.31
N ALA A 651 21.69 -3.56 -4.52
CA ALA A 651 21.90 -2.79 -5.75
C ALA A 651 20.54 -2.52 -6.38
N PHE A 652 20.22 -1.24 -6.61
CA PHE A 652 18.92 -0.82 -7.12
C PHE A 652 17.74 -1.42 -6.33
N GLY A 653 17.90 -1.60 -5.01
CA GLY A 653 16.88 -2.19 -4.15
C GLY A 653 16.52 -3.65 -4.48
N GLY A 654 17.35 -4.35 -5.26
CA GLY A 654 17.05 -5.72 -5.71
C GLY A 654 15.97 -5.81 -6.79
N TRP A 655 15.52 -4.69 -7.37
CA TRP A 655 14.51 -4.68 -8.43
C TRP A 655 15.07 -5.19 -9.76
N LYS A 656 14.30 -6.03 -10.46
CA LYS A 656 14.55 -6.33 -11.87
C LYS A 656 13.97 -5.19 -12.70
N SER A 657 14.85 -4.29 -13.12
CA SER A 657 14.50 -2.95 -13.63
C SER A 657 13.30 -2.92 -14.58
N ARG A 658 13.41 -3.53 -15.77
CA ARG A 658 12.36 -3.49 -16.80
C ARG A 658 11.03 -4.10 -16.38
N SER A 659 11.04 -5.04 -15.44
CA SER A 659 9.84 -5.76 -15.00
C SER A 659 9.20 -5.12 -13.77
N ASP A 660 9.98 -4.46 -12.91
CA ASP A 660 9.51 -3.99 -11.62
C ASP A 660 9.34 -2.47 -11.54
N VAL A 661 10.16 -1.67 -12.24
CA VAL A 661 9.95 -0.21 -12.31
C VAL A 661 8.56 0.16 -12.82
N PRO A 662 7.97 -0.51 -13.85
CA PRO A 662 6.61 -0.21 -14.27
C PRO A 662 5.56 -0.45 -13.18
N LYS A 663 5.76 -1.46 -12.33
CA LYS A 663 4.88 -1.73 -11.18
C LYS A 663 5.01 -0.68 -10.09
N LEU A 664 6.22 -0.13 -9.89
CA LEU A 664 6.42 1.00 -8.98
C LEU A 664 5.68 2.26 -9.48
N VAL A 665 5.69 2.50 -10.79
CA VAL A 665 4.89 3.57 -11.41
C VAL A 665 3.40 3.35 -11.19
N GLU A 666 2.90 2.13 -11.38
CA GLU A 666 1.49 1.80 -11.11
C GLU A 666 1.12 2.07 -9.66
N ARG A 667 1.94 1.63 -8.70
CA ARG A 667 1.70 1.89 -7.27
C ARG A 667 1.75 3.39 -6.90
N TYR A 668 2.58 4.17 -7.58
CA TYR A 668 2.54 5.64 -7.46
C TYR A 668 1.21 6.21 -7.99
N LEU A 669 0.79 5.80 -9.18
CA LEU A 669 -0.49 6.24 -9.78
C LEU A 669 -1.69 5.84 -8.91
N ASP A 670 -1.61 4.71 -8.21
CA ASP A 670 -2.61 4.23 -7.26
C ASP A 670 -2.60 4.99 -5.91
N GLY A 671 -1.67 5.94 -5.73
CA GLY A 671 -1.50 6.74 -4.52
C GLY A 671 -0.90 5.98 -3.35
N GLU A 672 -0.33 4.79 -3.58
CA GLU A 672 0.29 3.99 -2.52
C GLU A 672 1.68 4.52 -2.14
N LEU A 673 2.38 5.12 -3.09
CA LEU A 673 3.77 5.55 -2.95
C LEU A 673 3.87 7.07 -3.12
N GLU A 674 4.46 7.72 -2.13
CA GLU A 674 4.73 9.15 -2.17
C GLU A 674 6.08 9.37 -2.87
N VAL A 675 6.07 10.05 -4.02
CA VAL A 675 7.28 10.39 -4.82
C VAL A 675 7.49 11.90 -4.90
N ASP A 676 6.40 12.67 -4.88
CA ASP A 676 6.41 14.10 -5.16
C ASP A 676 7.20 14.86 -4.07
N ALA A 677 7.06 14.45 -2.81
CA ALA A 677 7.73 15.05 -1.66
C ALA A 677 9.26 14.90 -1.66
N TYR A 678 9.83 14.02 -2.49
CA TYR A 678 11.29 13.95 -2.66
C TYR A 678 11.83 15.11 -3.49
N ILE A 679 11.02 15.75 -4.32
CA ILE A 679 11.45 16.83 -5.21
C ILE A 679 11.31 18.15 -4.48
N THR A 680 12.43 18.71 -4.05
CA THR A 680 12.45 20.00 -3.35
C THR A 680 12.83 21.15 -4.28
N HIS A 681 13.50 20.85 -5.40
CA HIS A 681 13.90 21.86 -6.38
C HIS A 681 13.55 21.42 -7.80
N THR A 682 13.10 22.38 -8.61
CA THR A 682 12.82 22.16 -10.04
C THR A 682 13.43 23.28 -10.86
N PHE A 683 14.23 22.89 -11.85
CA PHE A 683 14.92 23.76 -12.79
C PHE A 683 14.42 23.49 -14.21
N LYS A 684 14.67 24.42 -15.14
CA LYS A 684 14.21 24.31 -16.53
C LYS A 684 15.37 24.48 -17.51
N GLY A 685 15.41 23.58 -18.48
CA GLY A 685 16.40 23.54 -19.55
C GLY A 685 17.75 22.97 -19.10
N VAL A 686 18.45 22.32 -20.02
CA VAL A 686 19.78 21.74 -19.79
C VAL A 686 20.78 22.75 -19.21
N GLY A 687 20.64 24.03 -19.54
CA GLY A 687 21.51 25.10 -19.03
C GLY A 687 21.51 25.25 -17.51
N ALA A 688 20.42 24.89 -16.83
CA ALA A 688 20.29 24.98 -15.38
C ALA A 688 20.86 23.77 -14.62
N THR A 689 21.58 22.87 -15.31
CA THR A 689 22.14 21.66 -14.66
C THR A 689 23.19 22.01 -13.61
N ASN A 690 24.02 23.05 -13.82
CA ASN A 690 24.98 23.50 -12.80
C ASN A 690 24.26 24.04 -11.55
N ASP A 691 23.20 24.85 -11.71
CA ASP A 691 22.40 25.35 -10.59
C ASP A 691 21.78 24.19 -9.78
N ALA A 692 21.34 23.14 -10.48
CA ALA A 692 20.85 21.92 -9.83
C ALA A 692 21.94 21.17 -9.06
N PHE A 693 23.19 21.14 -9.56
CA PHE A 693 24.35 20.61 -8.83
C PHE A 693 24.60 21.41 -7.56
N GLU A 694 24.59 22.75 -7.65
CA GLU A 694 24.79 23.63 -6.50
C GLU A 694 23.71 23.43 -5.44
N ALA A 695 22.44 23.34 -5.86
CA ALA A 695 21.32 23.06 -4.96
C ALA A 695 21.51 21.73 -4.21
N LEU A 696 22.01 20.68 -4.87
CA LEU A 696 22.27 19.39 -4.22
C LEU A 696 23.31 19.50 -3.09
N HIS A 697 24.24 20.45 -3.16
CA HIS A 697 25.23 20.72 -2.10
C HIS A 697 24.67 21.59 -0.95
N GLY A 698 23.58 22.31 -1.16
CA GLY A 698 23.00 23.28 -0.21
C GLY A 698 22.44 22.70 1.10
N GLY A 699 22.29 21.37 1.18
CA GLY A 699 21.86 20.66 2.39
C GLY A 699 20.35 20.67 2.69
N ASP A 700 19.59 21.54 2.02
CA ASP A 700 18.12 21.62 2.00
C ASP A 700 17.49 20.89 0.78
N CYS A 701 18.32 20.42 -0.15
CA CYS A 701 17.89 19.66 -1.31
C CYS A 701 17.79 18.15 -1.02
N LEU A 702 16.64 17.54 -1.35
CA LEU A 702 16.49 16.08 -1.36
C LEU A 702 16.72 15.54 -2.79
N ARG A 703 15.97 16.09 -3.74
CA ARG A 703 16.19 15.95 -5.18
C ARG A 703 15.95 17.27 -5.89
N ALA A 704 16.90 17.59 -6.77
CA ALA A 704 16.77 18.62 -7.78
C ALA A 704 16.42 17.93 -9.10
N VAL A 705 15.33 18.39 -9.74
CA VAL A 705 14.90 17.89 -11.05
C VAL A 705 15.07 19.00 -12.09
N VAL A 706 15.69 18.69 -13.22
CA VAL A 706 15.76 19.58 -14.38
C VAL A 706 14.79 19.06 -15.43
N VAL A 707 13.83 19.90 -15.84
CA VAL A 707 12.85 19.60 -16.89
C VAL A 707 13.34 20.20 -18.21
N TYR A 708 13.33 19.42 -19.29
CA TYR A 708 13.85 19.81 -20.61
C TYR A 708 12.78 20.24 -21.60
#